data_AF-A0A933JA52-F1
#
_entry.id   AF-A0A933JA52-F1
#
_cell.length_a   1.000
_cell.length_b   1.000
_cell.length_c   1.000
_cell.angle_alpha   90.00
_cell.angle_beta   90.00
_cell.angle_gamma   90.00
#
_symmetry.space_group_name_H-M   'P 1'
#
loop_
_entity.id
_entity.type
_entity.pdbx_description
1 polymer ?
#
loop_
_entity_poly.entity_id
_entity_poly.type
_entity_poly.pdbx_seq_one_letter_code
_entity_poly.pdbx_strand_id
1 'polypeptide(L)'
;MNGDGRPEMLGGTTSGNQIQAFDRFARWVWRYILGSHAISTPAVERLTADGTPAVFAGSFDRYLRSIDGKTGVLNWAFPAYNWIWSSPAVADLDGDGGKEVVFASDTGAPNLYVLNASQGALKWSASIGGSARASAGIADLNSDGIKEVLIGSAGGAFYCLNGKTGAVQWTFQTGGEIVSSAAIGDLDGDGDLEVVFGSTDGFLYVLDGKGVLLWKTNLGSPVYSSPALARRGSDTRLDIYITTLAGRLAILRGTDGFLLGGFQVDAQVVSSPVVADIDGDGKLEIFFHDRKGDTNSVMSGDRFWAVRDVNSSVSPYAREWPMFRRDSAHTGVYPLPDSPPAKVTGLSVNAPAEGGRLELLWTANAEPDIASYRIYRNGEFKIQLSSLSYTDTGLVDGTTCTYQVGAVDRSGNEGPKSDSVSGMPKDRLAPVSRIVSPSDGTKLSAASVTISGTARDNGVAGVKKVEIRIFDLQEGATWFLASETSAIFNFEMTGLKDNRTYQIDSRAEDWEGNREQTPVEVQFNVILPPLAITGLTAIVHATGNSATLSWNPVSEADIAGYRIYSGDGNLIATISTTTFELTNLTYGAGYTYYVSAVDATGLESPRAGVSFTTPVNGSARAVIGVPKDGKKIWGNAVTIKADATDSASKVQFQCRKEGEAVYTDISSADSNAPYAVYWNVSDARISTGTYYLRAVAFDSDGLPDLSPPEIRVLVDDANADIVEDGNPEVDPNAQHRKMEKLISDNNAQKIETLDGTNIVIPPGAVPEGEQIQIQVVGNVEASLQAGGKILKPAGVFRRFTFISGATQFKGKLTLTLPVPDGNGDGIVDGTDIKISLLKVYFFSESKGEWVAVESLNSNTPAPLSAVVTSASPAQNQKSVSVQVDHFTLFGLFQEQLVSEELRLGELYVYPNPVRGNDRPTLHIEAGKADRLEIRIHDLAGDLIHSIDINSLPSIVDGKYVYRYQWDTAGVPSGIYIFLVKAVKAGQGSVKGKGKIALIK
;
A
#
# COMPACT_ATOMS: atom_id res chain seq x y z
N MET A 1 7.54 -12.29 34.78
CA MET A 1 7.46 -10.96 34.16
C MET A 1 8.08 -10.94 32.77
N ASN A 2 9.21 -11.61 32.52
CA ASN A 2 9.86 -11.65 31.21
C ASN A 2 9.41 -12.81 30.28
N GLY A 3 8.63 -13.77 30.79
CA GLY A 3 8.14 -14.93 30.02
C GLY A 3 9.05 -16.16 30.07
N ASP A 4 10.08 -16.19 30.92
CA ASP A 4 11.04 -17.30 31.05
C ASP A 4 10.58 -18.45 31.96
N GLY A 5 9.35 -18.36 32.49
CA GLY A 5 8.75 -19.35 33.39
C GLY A 5 9.32 -19.34 34.81
N ARG A 6 10.01 -18.28 35.25
CA ARG A 6 10.60 -18.16 36.60
C ARG A 6 10.04 -16.95 37.36
N PRO A 7 9.96 -16.98 38.71
CA PRO A 7 9.44 -15.86 39.50
C PRO A 7 10.40 -14.67 39.55
N GLU A 8 9.86 -13.45 39.51
CA GLU A 8 10.58 -12.18 39.69
C GLU A 8 9.97 -11.38 40.85
N MET A 9 10.76 -10.49 41.47
CA MET A 9 10.33 -9.75 42.67
C MET A 9 9.79 -8.36 42.32
N LEU A 10 8.64 -8.01 42.90
CA LEU A 10 8.04 -6.67 42.84
C LEU A 10 7.91 -6.08 44.24
N GLY A 11 8.33 -4.83 44.41
CA GLY A 11 8.23 -4.11 45.67
C GLY A 11 7.68 -2.70 45.47
N GLY A 12 6.75 -2.30 46.33
CA GLY A 12 6.41 -0.89 46.59
C GLY A 12 7.05 -0.46 47.90
N THR A 13 7.56 0.77 47.97
CA THR A 13 8.14 1.32 49.21
C THR A 13 7.07 2.09 49.99
N THR A 14 6.81 1.69 51.24
CA THR A 14 5.80 2.30 52.13
C THR A 14 6.03 3.79 52.42
N SER A 15 7.25 4.28 52.23
CA SER A 15 7.66 5.69 52.35
C SER A 15 8.06 6.34 51.02
N GLY A 16 7.89 5.64 49.90
CA GLY A 16 8.28 6.12 48.58
C GLY A 16 7.14 6.14 47.58
N ASN A 17 7.36 6.86 46.49
CA ASN A 17 6.42 6.99 45.39
C ASN A 17 6.82 6.08 44.22
N GLN A 18 7.28 4.85 44.48
CA GLN A 18 7.82 3.98 43.44
C GLN A 18 7.29 2.56 43.49
N ILE A 19 7.05 2.00 42.31
CA ILE A 19 6.87 0.57 42.06
C ILE A 19 8.11 0.07 41.32
N GLN A 20 8.69 -1.03 41.79
CA GLN A 20 10.00 -1.50 41.36
C GLN A 20 9.94 -2.98 41.01
N ALA A 21 10.53 -3.35 39.88
CA ALA A 21 10.66 -4.74 39.44
C ALA A 21 12.13 -5.16 39.40
N PHE A 22 12.41 -6.32 39.98
CA PHE A 22 13.73 -6.92 40.04
C PHE A 22 13.70 -8.32 39.41
N ASP A 23 14.78 -8.68 38.72
CA ASP A 23 14.97 -10.05 38.27
C ASP A 23 15.36 -10.98 39.45
N ARG A 24 15.44 -12.28 39.17
CA ARG A 24 15.87 -13.32 40.12
C ARG A 24 17.24 -13.11 40.78
N PHE A 25 18.04 -12.18 40.29
CA PHE A 25 19.35 -11.83 40.87
C PHE A 25 19.29 -10.49 41.62
N ALA A 26 18.08 -10.02 41.94
CA ALA A 26 17.81 -8.73 42.56
C ALA A 26 18.33 -7.54 41.74
N ARG A 27 18.46 -7.69 40.42
CA ARG A 27 18.86 -6.59 39.52
C ARG A 27 17.62 -5.88 39.03
N TRP A 28 17.71 -4.56 38.92
CA TRP A 28 16.64 -3.72 38.41
C TRP A 28 16.26 -4.09 36.97
N VAL A 29 14.97 -4.34 36.75
CA VAL A 29 14.39 -4.50 35.41
C VAL A 29 13.78 -3.17 34.97
N TRP A 30 12.90 -2.61 35.80
CA TRP A 30 12.32 -1.29 35.58
C TRP A 30 11.87 -0.66 36.90
N ARG A 31 11.61 0.65 36.84
CA ARG A 31 11.04 1.44 37.94
C ARG A 31 9.95 2.36 37.41
N TYR A 32 8.86 2.51 38.16
CA TYR A 32 7.80 3.45 37.86
C TYR A 32 7.62 4.43 39.03
N ILE A 33 7.57 5.73 38.73
CA ILE A 33 7.41 6.80 39.73
C ILE A 33 5.94 7.26 39.74
N LEU A 34 5.31 7.14 40.90
CA LEU A 34 3.97 7.58 41.22
C LEU A 34 3.95 9.05 41.64
N GLY A 35 2.77 9.69 41.60
CA GLY A 35 2.59 11.06 42.04
C GLY A 35 2.60 11.22 43.56
N SER A 36 2.44 10.13 44.31
CA SER A 36 2.51 10.09 45.77
C SER A 36 2.85 8.68 46.26
N HIS A 37 2.84 8.48 47.58
CA HIS A 37 3.13 7.22 48.25
C HIS A 37 2.26 6.06 47.71
N ALA A 38 2.88 4.90 47.46
CA ALA A 38 2.18 3.64 47.25
C ALA A 38 2.21 2.83 48.55
N ILE A 39 1.11 2.91 49.30
CA ILE A 39 0.95 2.12 50.53
C ILE A 39 0.33 0.74 50.21
N SER A 40 -0.42 0.64 49.12
CA SER A 40 -1.02 -0.61 48.65
C SER A 40 0.03 -1.55 48.03
N THR A 41 0.01 -2.83 48.39
CA THR A 41 0.77 -3.86 47.65
C THR A 41 0.22 -3.97 46.21
N PRO A 42 1.06 -3.89 45.17
CA PRO A 42 0.61 -4.03 43.80
C PRO A 42 0.12 -5.45 43.50
N ALA A 43 -0.90 -5.58 42.65
CA ALA A 43 -1.34 -6.87 42.12
C ALA A 43 -0.73 -7.12 40.75
N VAL A 44 -0.41 -8.38 40.47
CA VAL A 44 0.16 -8.80 39.19
C VAL A 44 -0.72 -9.86 38.59
N GLU A 45 -1.08 -9.67 37.33
CA GLU A 45 -1.99 -10.60 36.67
C GLU A 45 -1.72 -10.68 35.17
N ARG A 46 -1.80 -11.90 34.61
CA ARG A 46 -1.85 -12.11 33.16
C ARG A 46 -3.30 -11.99 32.71
N LEU A 47 -3.54 -11.02 31.84
CA LEU A 47 -4.87 -10.75 31.28
C LEU A 47 -5.21 -11.68 30.10
N THR A 48 -4.19 -12.22 29.42
CA THR A 48 -4.33 -13.28 28.39
C THR A 48 -3.24 -14.34 28.57
N ALA A 49 -3.45 -15.55 28.04
CA ALA A 49 -2.51 -16.67 28.19
C ALA A 49 -1.12 -16.40 27.59
N ASP A 50 -1.06 -15.63 26.52
CA ASP A 50 0.14 -15.24 25.77
C ASP A 50 0.65 -13.83 26.12
N GLY A 51 -0.13 -13.06 26.89
CA GLY A 51 0.15 -11.66 27.20
C GLY A 51 1.23 -11.46 28.25
N THR A 52 1.86 -10.28 28.21
CA THR A 52 2.71 -9.81 29.31
C THR A 52 1.85 -9.58 30.56
N PRO A 53 2.34 -9.93 31.77
CA PRO A 53 1.59 -9.65 32.99
C PRO A 53 1.45 -8.13 33.18
N ALA A 54 0.28 -7.69 33.61
CA ALA A 54 0.02 -6.31 34.02
C ALA A 54 0.21 -6.17 35.53
N VAL A 55 0.75 -5.02 35.95
CA VAL A 55 0.95 -4.64 37.35
C VAL A 55 -0.03 -3.52 37.70
N PHE A 56 -0.86 -3.74 38.71
CA PHE A 56 -1.87 -2.79 39.19
C PHE A 56 -1.42 -2.16 40.50
N ALA A 57 -1.38 -0.83 40.57
CA ALA A 57 -0.91 -0.11 41.75
C ALA A 57 -1.75 1.13 42.05
N GLY A 58 -2.23 1.23 43.30
CA GLY A 58 -2.87 2.42 43.84
C GLY A 58 -1.88 3.37 44.50
N SER A 59 -2.24 4.66 44.57
CA SER A 59 -1.43 5.68 45.24
C SER A 59 -2.29 6.75 45.90
N PHE A 60 -1.68 7.47 46.86
CA PHE A 60 -2.28 8.63 47.52
C PHE A 60 -2.39 9.85 46.59
N ASP A 61 -1.91 9.77 45.34
CA ASP A 61 -2.22 10.76 44.31
C ASP A 61 -3.63 10.59 43.72
N ARG A 62 -4.39 9.61 44.22
CA ARG A 62 -5.75 9.25 43.84
C ARG A 62 -5.85 8.54 42.49
N TYR A 63 -4.79 7.88 42.03
CA TYR A 63 -4.82 7.10 40.80
C TYR A 63 -4.54 5.62 41.03
N LEU A 64 -5.41 4.77 40.46
CA LEU A 64 -5.07 3.38 40.15
C LEU A 64 -4.37 3.37 38.78
N ARG A 65 -3.29 2.62 38.65
CA ARG A 65 -2.55 2.46 37.39
C ARG A 65 -2.41 1.00 37.02
N SER A 66 -2.47 0.72 35.72
CA SER A 66 -1.98 -0.51 35.12
C SER A 66 -0.66 -0.23 34.41
N ILE A 67 0.35 -1.03 34.70
CA ILE A 67 1.72 -0.90 34.19
C ILE A 67 2.08 -2.22 33.52
N ASP A 68 2.68 -2.18 32.33
CA ASP A 68 3.19 -3.38 31.66
C ASP A 68 4.33 -3.99 32.49
N GLY A 69 4.14 -5.24 32.94
CA GLY A 69 5.06 -5.90 33.87
C GLY A 69 6.41 -6.26 33.25
N LYS A 70 6.54 -6.23 31.92
CA LYS A 70 7.82 -6.48 31.24
C LYS A 70 8.66 -5.21 31.13
N THR A 71 8.03 -4.10 30.80
CA THR A 71 8.69 -2.85 30.39
C THR A 71 8.60 -1.74 31.42
N GLY A 72 7.66 -1.82 32.37
CA GLY A 72 7.37 -0.75 33.32
C GLY A 72 6.64 0.45 32.70
N VAL A 73 6.14 0.31 31.46
CA VAL A 73 5.41 1.38 30.78
C VAL A 73 3.96 1.43 31.27
N LEU A 74 3.41 2.63 31.46
CA LEU A 74 2.01 2.83 31.84
C LEU A 74 1.09 2.33 30.70
N ASN A 75 0.18 1.41 31.02
CA ASN A 75 -0.91 1.02 30.12
C ASN A 75 -2.05 2.03 30.18
N TRP A 76 -2.55 2.28 31.39
CA TRP A 76 -3.63 3.23 31.66
C TRP A 76 -3.62 3.68 33.12
N ALA A 77 -4.30 4.79 33.41
CA ALA A 77 -4.50 5.31 34.76
C ALA A 77 -5.96 5.75 34.96
N PHE A 78 -6.52 5.46 36.13
CA PHE A 78 -7.90 5.80 36.50
C PHE A 78 -7.92 6.70 37.75
N PRO A 79 -8.59 7.88 37.70
CA PRO A 79 -8.72 8.77 38.84
C PRO A 79 -9.84 8.32 39.79
N ALA A 80 -9.49 8.12 41.05
CA ALA A 80 -10.42 7.87 42.15
C ALA A 80 -10.80 9.16 42.88
N TYR A 81 -11.87 9.11 43.68
CA TYR A 81 -12.34 10.26 44.43
C TYR A 81 -11.32 10.71 45.50
N ASN A 82 -10.69 9.75 46.18
CA ASN A 82 -9.77 9.98 47.29
C ASN A 82 -8.52 9.07 47.24
N TRP A 83 -7.68 9.13 48.27
CA TRP A 83 -6.47 8.33 48.40
C TRP A 83 -6.76 6.83 48.33
N ILE A 84 -5.96 6.09 47.58
CA ILE A 84 -6.13 4.64 47.46
C ILE A 84 -5.25 3.97 48.51
N TRP A 85 -5.90 3.42 49.54
CA TRP A 85 -5.26 2.63 50.60
C TRP A 85 -5.23 1.14 50.26
N SER A 86 -6.29 0.64 49.62
CA SER A 86 -6.47 -0.78 49.35
C SER A 86 -5.47 -1.29 48.30
N SER A 87 -4.91 -2.48 48.51
CA SER A 87 -4.39 -3.30 47.41
C SER A 87 -5.47 -3.63 46.38
N PRO A 88 -5.21 -3.46 45.07
CA PRO A 88 -6.14 -3.82 44.01
C PRO A 88 -6.26 -5.35 43.91
N ALA A 89 -7.47 -5.87 43.73
CA ALA A 89 -7.73 -7.29 43.44
C ALA A 89 -8.09 -7.46 41.96
N VAL A 90 -7.69 -8.55 41.30
CA VAL A 90 -7.93 -8.79 39.87
C VAL A 90 -8.49 -10.20 39.66
N ALA A 91 -9.64 -10.29 39.01
CA ALA A 91 -10.28 -11.56 38.63
C ALA A 91 -11.29 -11.32 37.51
N ASP A 92 -11.71 -12.38 36.81
CA ASP A 92 -12.91 -12.36 35.96
C ASP A 92 -14.14 -12.39 36.86
N LEU A 93 -14.79 -11.25 37.06
CA LEU A 93 -15.89 -11.10 38.03
C LEU A 93 -17.25 -11.48 37.45
N ASP A 94 -17.47 -11.31 36.16
CA ASP A 94 -18.77 -11.54 35.51
C ASP A 94 -18.82 -12.77 34.58
N GLY A 95 -17.73 -13.53 34.51
CA GLY A 95 -17.62 -14.77 33.75
C GLY A 95 -17.52 -14.55 32.24
N ASP A 96 -17.16 -13.34 31.80
CA ASP A 96 -17.06 -12.98 30.38
C ASP A 96 -15.73 -13.38 29.73
N GLY A 97 -14.78 -13.91 30.52
CA GLY A 97 -13.43 -14.29 30.10
C GLY A 97 -12.42 -13.13 30.10
N GLY A 98 -12.90 -11.89 30.22
CA GLY A 98 -12.11 -10.72 30.57
C GLY A 98 -11.93 -10.62 32.08
N LYS A 99 -10.83 -10.00 32.52
CA LYS A 99 -10.60 -9.74 33.95
C LYS A 99 -10.91 -8.29 34.29
N GLU A 100 -11.37 -8.06 35.51
CA GLU A 100 -11.58 -6.76 36.13
C GLU A 100 -10.63 -6.55 37.29
N VAL A 101 -10.39 -5.28 37.60
CA VAL A 101 -9.64 -4.85 38.77
C VAL A 101 -10.55 -4.09 39.73
N VAL A 102 -10.55 -4.52 40.98
CA VAL A 102 -11.32 -3.97 42.10
C VAL A 102 -10.38 -3.21 43.02
N PHE A 103 -10.73 -1.98 43.37
CA PHE A 103 -9.98 -1.21 44.35
C PHE A 103 -10.88 -0.21 45.07
N ALA A 104 -10.46 0.23 46.25
CA ALA A 104 -11.17 1.19 47.06
C ALA A 104 -10.30 2.41 47.39
N SER A 105 -10.95 3.56 47.46
CA SER A 105 -10.35 4.81 47.94
C SER A 105 -10.90 5.15 49.32
N ASP A 106 -10.20 5.97 50.10
CA ASP A 106 -10.47 6.27 51.50
C ASP A 106 -11.94 6.63 51.81
N THR A 107 -12.29 7.92 51.82
CA THR A 107 -13.65 8.40 52.08
C THR A 107 -14.22 9.09 50.83
N GLY A 108 -15.53 9.00 50.62
CA GLY A 108 -16.20 9.63 49.48
C GLY A 108 -17.37 8.81 48.95
N ALA A 109 -18.06 9.36 47.96
CA ALA A 109 -19.09 8.66 47.20
C ALA A 109 -18.87 8.93 45.70
N PRO A 110 -18.42 7.93 44.91
CA PRO A 110 -18.10 6.55 45.29
C PRO A 110 -16.74 6.39 45.98
N ASN A 111 -16.54 5.26 46.67
CA ASN A 111 -15.26 4.88 47.28
C ASN A 111 -14.85 3.41 47.03
N LEU A 112 -15.64 2.65 46.26
CA LEU A 112 -15.29 1.33 45.71
C LEU A 112 -15.48 1.35 44.19
N TYR A 113 -14.54 0.78 43.45
CA TYR A 113 -14.49 0.83 42.00
C TYR A 113 -14.16 -0.55 41.41
N VAL A 114 -14.80 -0.86 40.29
CA VAL A 114 -14.47 -2.01 39.45
C VAL A 114 -14.25 -1.54 38.02
N LEU A 115 -13.07 -1.82 37.50
CA LEU A 115 -12.67 -1.44 36.14
C LEU A 115 -12.38 -2.69 35.32
N ASN A 116 -12.58 -2.62 34.02
CA ASN A 116 -11.97 -3.58 33.11
C ASN A 116 -10.43 -3.52 33.23
N ALA A 117 -9.78 -4.66 33.49
CA ALA A 117 -8.36 -4.69 33.81
C ALA A 117 -7.45 -4.38 32.62
N SER A 118 -7.89 -4.63 31.37
CA SER A 118 -7.08 -4.37 30.18
C SER A 118 -7.19 -2.92 29.71
N GLN A 119 -8.36 -2.30 29.85
CA GLN A 119 -8.65 -0.96 29.31
C GLN A 119 -8.71 0.14 30.37
N GLY A 120 -8.89 -0.19 31.65
CA GLY A 120 -9.11 0.78 32.72
C GLY A 120 -10.48 1.47 32.67
N ALA A 121 -11.40 0.95 31.87
CA ALA A 121 -12.76 1.46 31.76
C ALA A 121 -13.58 1.09 33.00
N LEU A 122 -14.29 2.05 33.60
CA LEU A 122 -15.17 1.82 34.74
C LEU A 122 -16.33 0.89 34.33
N LYS A 123 -16.44 -0.29 34.97
CA LYS A 123 -17.62 -1.16 34.86
C LYS A 123 -18.72 -0.67 35.81
N TRP A 124 -18.40 -0.54 37.10
CA TRP A 124 -19.31 0.03 38.09
C TRP A 124 -18.54 0.60 39.29
N SER A 125 -19.23 1.41 40.10
CA SER A 125 -18.71 1.96 41.35
C SER A 125 -19.79 1.94 42.43
N ALA A 126 -19.39 1.78 43.68
CA ALA A 126 -20.28 1.76 44.83
C ALA A 126 -19.77 2.67 45.96
N SER A 127 -20.66 2.98 46.89
CA SER A 127 -20.35 3.72 48.11
C SER A 127 -20.52 2.79 49.30
N ILE A 128 -19.41 2.40 49.92
CA ILE A 128 -19.42 1.69 51.20
C ILE A 128 -19.28 2.71 52.34
N GLY A 129 -20.13 2.59 53.36
CA GLY A 129 -20.19 3.59 54.43
C GLY A 129 -18.93 3.56 55.30
N GLY A 130 -18.26 4.71 55.48
CA GLY A 130 -17.01 4.83 56.23
C GLY A 130 -15.77 4.88 55.32
N SER A 131 -14.58 4.76 55.91
CA SER A 131 -13.30 4.74 55.19
C SER A 131 -12.96 3.33 54.72
N ALA A 132 -12.64 3.17 53.43
CA ALA A 132 -12.27 1.89 52.82
C ALA A 132 -10.77 1.63 52.93
N ARG A 133 -10.31 1.15 54.09
CA ARG A 133 -8.89 0.82 54.36
C ARG A 133 -8.56 -0.65 54.17
N ALA A 134 -9.58 -1.51 54.15
CA ALA A 134 -9.41 -2.90 53.79
C ALA A 134 -9.26 -3.06 52.27
N SER A 135 -8.62 -4.15 51.85
CA SER A 135 -8.64 -4.60 50.45
C SER A 135 -9.84 -5.47 50.12
N ALA A 136 -10.32 -5.41 48.88
CA ALA A 136 -11.33 -6.36 48.42
C ALA A 136 -10.76 -7.78 48.34
N GLY A 137 -11.58 -8.77 48.70
CA GLY A 137 -11.42 -10.18 48.33
C GLY A 137 -12.47 -10.56 47.28
N ILE A 138 -12.14 -11.49 46.38
CA ILE A 138 -13.01 -11.90 45.29
C ILE A 138 -13.18 -13.42 45.32
N ALA A 139 -14.42 -13.90 45.37
CA ALA A 139 -14.76 -15.31 45.32
C ALA A 139 -16.20 -15.51 44.85
N ASP A 140 -16.48 -16.63 44.18
CA ASP A 140 -17.86 -17.06 43.91
C ASP A 140 -18.39 -17.79 45.14
N LEU A 141 -19.20 -17.11 45.96
CA LEU A 141 -19.70 -17.63 47.23
C LEU A 141 -20.98 -18.46 47.07
N ASN A 142 -21.67 -18.29 45.94
CA ASN A 142 -23.00 -18.84 45.73
C ASN A 142 -23.06 -19.86 44.57
N SER A 143 -21.91 -20.10 43.91
CA SER A 143 -21.73 -20.98 42.76
C SER A 143 -22.60 -20.62 41.55
N ASP A 144 -22.93 -19.34 41.36
CA ASP A 144 -23.69 -18.84 40.21
C ASP A 144 -22.78 -18.48 39.00
N GLY A 145 -21.46 -18.58 39.16
CA GLY A 145 -20.46 -18.27 38.14
C GLY A 145 -20.06 -16.79 38.09
N ILE A 146 -20.71 -15.92 38.86
CA ILE A 146 -20.35 -14.52 39.07
C ILE A 146 -19.62 -14.44 40.41
N LYS A 147 -18.44 -13.84 40.43
CA LYS A 147 -17.69 -13.69 41.70
C LYS A 147 -18.22 -12.50 42.48
N GLU A 148 -18.33 -12.62 43.79
CA GLU A 148 -18.62 -11.54 44.71
C GLU A 148 -17.39 -10.70 45.07
N VAL A 149 -17.61 -9.43 45.39
CA VAL A 149 -16.64 -8.49 45.95
C VAL A 149 -16.90 -8.33 47.45
N LEU A 150 -15.93 -8.72 48.26
CA LEU A 150 -16.01 -8.74 49.73
C LEU A 150 -15.08 -7.70 50.33
N ILE A 151 -15.61 -6.75 51.10
CA ILE A 151 -14.82 -5.66 51.65
C ILE A 151 -15.34 -5.15 52.99
N GLY A 152 -14.41 -4.94 53.93
CA GLY A 152 -14.66 -4.30 55.22
C GLY A 152 -14.51 -2.78 55.16
N SER A 153 -15.27 -2.08 56.01
CA SER A 153 -15.16 -0.64 56.17
C SER A 153 -14.80 -0.24 57.61
N ALA A 154 -14.09 0.89 57.75
CA ALA A 154 -13.88 1.52 59.04
C ALA A 154 -15.19 1.98 59.72
N GLY A 155 -16.33 2.02 59.00
CA GLY A 155 -17.65 2.19 59.61
C GLY A 155 -18.17 0.97 60.39
N GLY A 156 -17.43 -0.14 60.41
CA GLY A 156 -17.80 -1.39 61.09
C GLY A 156 -18.76 -2.28 60.29
N ALA A 157 -19.06 -1.91 59.04
CA ALA A 157 -19.85 -2.74 58.14
C ALA A 157 -18.95 -3.53 57.20
N PHE A 158 -19.22 -4.82 57.07
CA PHE A 158 -18.66 -5.71 56.06
C PHE A 158 -19.67 -5.86 54.93
N TYR A 159 -19.22 -5.75 53.69
CA TYR A 159 -20.07 -5.78 52.50
C TYR A 159 -19.73 -6.96 51.62
N CYS A 160 -20.78 -7.59 51.08
CA CYS A 160 -20.70 -8.48 49.93
C CYS A 160 -21.50 -7.88 48.79
N LEU A 161 -20.85 -7.66 47.65
CA LEU A 161 -21.44 -7.09 46.46
C LEU A 161 -21.30 -8.06 45.28
N ASN A 162 -22.34 -8.17 44.47
CA ASN A 162 -22.30 -8.95 43.24
C ASN A 162 -21.26 -8.34 42.27
N GLY A 163 -20.30 -9.13 41.80
CA GLY A 163 -19.16 -8.62 41.01
C GLY A 163 -19.53 -8.07 39.64
N LYS A 164 -20.64 -8.53 39.06
CA LYS A 164 -21.12 -8.03 37.76
C LYS A 164 -21.83 -6.68 37.87
N THR A 165 -22.63 -6.49 38.91
CA THR A 165 -23.56 -5.35 39.00
C THR A 165 -23.19 -4.33 40.07
N GLY A 166 -22.34 -4.70 41.03
CA GLY A 166 -22.08 -3.89 42.23
C GLY A 166 -23.26 -3.82 43.20
N ALA A 167 -24.31 -4.62 43.00
CA ALA A 167 -25.44 -4.69 43.92
C ALA A 167 -25.02 -5.34 45.23
N VAL A 168 -25.32 -4.71 46.35
CA VAL A 168 -25.09 -5.28 47.69
C VAL A 168 -26.00 -6.49 47.87
N GLN A 169 -25.41 -7.67 48.07
CA GLN A 169 -26.14 -8.91 48.34
C GLN A 169 -26.44 -9.04 49.83
N TRP A 170 -25.45 -8.77 50.69
CA TRP A 170 -25.62 -8.76 52.13
C TRP A 170 -24.60 -7.84 52.81
N THR A 171 -24.91 -7.44 54.05
CA THR A 171 -24.01 -6.69 54.92
C THR A 171 -23.99 -7.30 56.32
N PHE A 172 -22.84 -7.19 57.00
CA PHE A 172 -22.66 -7.64 58.38
C PHE A 172 -22.06 -6.53 59.23
N GLN A 173 -22.63 -6.26 60.41
CA GLN A 173 -22.20 -5.16 61.29
C GLN A 173 -21.41 -5.68 62.50
N THR A 174 -20.20 -5.17 62.70
CA THR A 174 -19.37 -5.41 63.87
C THR A 174 -19.47 -4.28 64.90
N GLY A 175 -18.90 -4.50 66.09
CA GLY A 175 -18.88 -3.51 67.17
C GLY A 175 -17.77 -2.46 67.02
N GLY A 176 -16.83 -2.67 66.11
CA GLY A 176 -15.69 -1.80 65.85
C GLY A 176 -15.36 -1.71 64.36
N GLU A 177 -14.33 -0.95 64.02
CA GLU A 177 -13.87 -0.75 62.64
C GLU A 177 -13.42 -2.08 62.00
N ILE A 178 -13.60 -2.21 60.69
CA ILE A 178 -13.08 -3.32 59.90
C ILE A 178 -12.04 -2.78 58.93
N VAL A 179 -10.77 -2.89 59.34
CA VAL A 179 -9.60 -2.57 58.51
C VAL A 179 -8.85 -3.83 58.08
N SER A 180 -9.18 -4.97 58.68
CA SER A 180 -8.85 -6.30 58.17
C SER A 180 -9.60 -6.51 56.87
N SER A 181 -8.90 -6.87 55.79
CA SER A 181 -9.58 -7.46 54.64
C SER A 181 -9.95 -8.92 54.92
N ALA A 182 -10.83 -9.55 54.14
CA ALA A 182 -11.30 -10.91 54.45
C ALA A 182 -10.51 -12.04 53.77
N ALA A 183 -10.20 -13.11 54.49
CA ALA A 183 -9.78 -14.35 53.85
C ALA A 183 -11.01 -15.22 53.54
N ILE A 184 -10.97 -15.94 52.42
CA ILE A 184 -12.13 -16.63 51.85
C ILE A 184 -11.72 -18.05 51.48
N GLY A 185 -12.35 -19.05 52.10
CA GLY A 185 -11.99 -20.44 51.88
C GLY A 185 -12.93 -21.41 52.59
N ASP A 186 -12.98 -22.63 52.08
CA ASP A 186 -13.71 -23.77 52.66
C ASP A 186 -12.99 -24.25 53.94
N LEU A 187 -13.48 -23.77 55.09
CA LEU A 187 -12.88 -24.03 56.40
C LEU A 187 -13.19 -25.42 56.91
N ASP A 188 -14.37 -25.97 56.61
CA ASP A 188 -14.85 -27.22 57.20
C ASP A 188 -14.81 -28.43 56.23
N GLY A 189 -14.51 -28.17 54.97
CA GLY A 189 -14.32 -29.16 53.92
C GLY A 189 -15.62 -29.62 53.27
N ASP A 190 -16.72 -28.87 53.41
CA ASP A 190 -18.03 -29.22 52.86
C ASP A 190 -18.24 -28.77 51.40
N GLY A 191 -17.33 -27.91 50.89
CA GLY A 191 -17.31 -27.40 49.53
C GLY A 191 -17.93 -26.01 49.36
N ASP A 192 -18.56 -25.45 50.40
CA ASP A 192 -18.98 -24.05 50.44
C ASP A 192 -17.83 -23.17 50.97
N LEU A 193 -17.87 -21.86 50.68
CA LEU A 193 -16.81 -20.93 51.08
C LEU A 193 -17.23 -20.08 52.29
N GLU A 194 -16.36 -19.99 53.29
CA GLU A 194 -16.53 -19.08 54.44
C GLU A 194 -15.73 -17.79 54.27
N VAL A 195 -16.24 -16.73 54.91
CA VAL A 195 -15.62 -15.40 54.93
C VAL A 195 -15.09 -15.09 56.32
N VAL A 196 -13.78 -14.86 56.42
CA VAL A 196 -13.06 -14.67 57.69
C VAL A 196 -12.44 -13.28 57.76
N PHE A 197 -12.71 -12.51 58.82
CA PHE A 197 -12.13 -11.17 58.99
C PHE A 197 -12.03 -10.73 60.46
N GLY A 198 -11.06 -9.86 60.75
CA GLY A 198 -10.89 -9.23 62.07
C GLY A 198 -11.58 -7.88 62.20
N SER A 199 -11.91 -7.49 63.43
CA SER A 199 -12.39 -6.15 63.76
C SER A 199 -11.63 -5.55 64.95
N THR A 200 -11.62 -4.22 65.03
CA THR A 200 -11.03 -3.50 66.15
C THR A 200 -11.83 -3.64 67.45
N ASP A 201 -13.02 -4.27 67.42
CA ASP A 201 -13.74 -4.72 68.62
C ASP A 201 -13.07 -5.91 69.34
N GLY A 202 -12.00 -6.44 68.76
CA GLY A 202 -11.20 -7.52 69.32
C GLY A 202 -11.64 -8.92 68.93
N PHE A 203 -12.62 -9.05 68.04
CA PHE A 203 -13.09 -10.33 67.53
C PHE A 203 -12.53 -10.65 66.14
N LEU A 204 -12.33 -11.95 65.91
CA LEU A 204 -12.32 -12.54 64.58
C LEU A 204 -13.73 -13.09 64.29
N TYR A 205 -14.26 -12.79 63.11
CA TYR A 205 -15.58 -13.23 62.65
C TYR A 205 -15.43 -14.24 61.51
N VAL A 206 -16.29 -15.25 61.51
CA VAL A 206 -16.45 -16.23 60.42
C VAL A 206 -17.91 -16.28 60.01
N LEU A 207 -18.18 -15.96 58.75
CA LEU A 207 -19.50 -15.98 58.14
C LEU A 207 -19.57 -17.06 57.06
N ASP A 208 -20.76 -17.58 56.80
CA ASP A 208 -21.02 -18.37 55.59
C ASP A 208 -21.07 -17.47 54.33
N GLY A 209 -21.14 -18.08 53.15
CA GLY A 209 -21.27 -17.35 51.87
C GLY A 209 -22.50 -16.44 51.75
N LYS A 210 -23.50 -16.61 52.64
CA LYS A 210 -24.74 -15.82 52.69
C LYS A 210 -24.67 -14.69 53.73
N GLY A 211 -23.53 -14.51 54.39
CA GLY A 211 -23.31 -13.46 55.40
C GLY A 211 -23.86 -13.81 56.78
N VAL A 212 -24.22 -15.07 57.04
CA VAL A 212 -24.68 -15.54 58.35
C VAL A 212 -23.48 -15.85 59.23
N LEU A 213 -23.48 -15.34 60.46
CA LEU A 213 -22.44 -15.63 61.44
C LEU A 213 -22.44 -17.12 61.82
N LEU A 214 -21.35 -17.81 61.50
CA LEU A 214 -21.09 -19.18 61.94
C LEU A 214 -20.54 -19.17 63.37
N TRP A 215 -19.43 -18.46 63.58
CA TRP A 215 -18.82 -18.30 64.88
C TRP A 215 -17.92 -17.05 64.94
N LYS A 216 -17.56 -16.63 66.16
CA LYS A 216 -16.57 -15.58 66.39
C LYS A 216 -15.71 -15.88 67.62
N THR A 217 -14.45 -15.46 67.58
CA THR A 217 -13.50 -15.66 68.68
C THR A 217 -13.00 -14.32 69.21
N ASN A 218 -13.11 -14.11 70.52
CA ASN A 218 -12.53 -12.95 71.18
C ASN A 218 -11.02 -13.16 71.35
N LEU A 219 -10.21 -12.32 70.71
CA LEU A 219 -8.75 -12.39 70.76
C LEU A 219 -8.14 -11.46 71.84
N GLY A 220 -8.99 -10.73 72.57
CA GLY A 220 -8.61 -9.90 73.73
C GLY A 220 -7.94 -8.57 73.38
N SER A 221 -7.81 -8.24 72.09
CA SER A 221 -7.18 -7.02 71.61
C SER A 221 -7.64 -6.71 70.18
N PRO A 222 -7.72 -5.42 69.77
CA PRO A 222 -8.11 -5.04 68.42
C PRO A 222 -7.37 -5.81 67.33
N VAL A 223 -8.12 -6.25 66.31
CA VAL A 223 -7.59 -7.04 65.19
C VAL A 223 -7.48 -6.15 63.95
N TYR A 224 -6.28 -5.60 63.73
CA TYR A 224 -5.97 -4.81 62.53
C TYR A 224 -5.47 -5.67 61.37
N SER A 225 -4.92 -6.84 61.70
CA SER A 225 -4.31 -7.73 60.73
C SER A 225 -5.37 -8.46 59.92
N SER A 226 -4.97 -8.88 58.73
CA SER A 226 -5.77 -9.77 57.90
C SER A 226 -5.51 -11.23 58.26
N PRO A 227 -6.54 -12.11 58.32
CA PRO A 227 -6.33 -13.53 58.51
C PRO A 227 -5.61 -14.16 57.31
N ALA A 228 -4.83 -15.19 57.57
CA ALA A 228 -4.33 -16.14 56.58
C ALA A 228 -4.94 -17.52 56.86
N LEU A 229 -5.39 -18.20 55.82
CA LEU A 229 -5.96 -19.55 55.92
C LEU A 229 -4.92 -20.54 55.42
N ALA A 230 -4.70 -21.64 56.14
CA ALA A 230 -3.80 -22.69 55.66
C ALA A 230 -4.31 -24.08 56.03
N ARG A 231 -4.09 -25.03 55.13
CA ARG A 231 -4.28 -26.45 55.45
C ARG A 231 -3.16 -26.88 56.36
N ARG A 232 -3.48 -27.15 57.63
CA ARG A 232 -2.49 -27.49 58.66
C ARG A 232 -2.16 -28.99 58.70
N GLY A 233 -2.97 -29.82 58.05
CA GLY A 233 -2.80 -31.28 57.98
C GLY A 233 -3.25 -31.84 56.63
N SER A 234 -3.48 -33.15 56.58
CA SER A 234 -3.83 -33.89 55.36
C SER A 234 -5.32 -33.90 55.00
N ASP A 235 -6.18 -33.25 55.81
CA ASP A 235 -7.62 -33.22 55.56
C ASP A 235 -8.02 -32.04 54.67
N THR A 236 -9.32 -31.96 54.37
CA THR A 236 -9.82 -30.93 53.48
C THR A 236 -10.01 -29.56 54.14
N ARG A 237 -9.67 -29.40 55.42
CA ARG A 237 -10.04 -28.25 56.25
C ARG A 237 -8.96 -27.18 56.30
N LEU A 238 -9.35 -25.94 56.58
CA LEU A 238 -8.45 -24.82 56.74
C LEU A 238 -8.41 -24.33 58.20
N ASP A 239 -7.22 -23.99 58.69
CA ASP A 239 -7.01 -23.32 59.95
C ASP A 239 -6.65 -21.85 59.72
N ILE A 240 -6.90 -21.01 60.73
CA ILE A 240 -6.80 -19.55 60.63
C ILE A 240 -5.60 -19.04 61.44
N TYR A 241 -4.74 -18.27 60.80
CA TYR A 241 -3.61 -17.57 61.40
C TYR A 241 -3.91 -16.08 61.42
N ILE A 242 -3.85 -15.45 62.60
CA ILE A 242 -4.22 -14.05 62.78
C ILE A 242 -3.37 -13.38 63.87
N THR A 243 -3.02 -12.11 63.69
CA THR A 243 -2.30 -11.33 64.71
C THR A 243 -3.17 -10.22 65.33
N THR A 244 -2.90 -9.84 66.57
CA THR A 244 -3.60 -8.75 67.27
C THR A 244 -2.69 -7.57 67.56
N LEU A 245 -3.29 -6.40 67.81
CA LEU A 245 -2.54 -5.18 68.17
C LEU A 245 -1.64 -5.39 69.40
N ALA A 246 -2.05 -6.23 70.35
CA ALA A 246 -1.26 -6.56 71.54
C ALA A 246 -0.08 -7.52 71.27
N GLY A 247 0.25 -7.84 70.01
CA GLY A 247 1.41 -8.65 69.67
C GLY A 247 1.17 -10.16 69.74
N ARG A 248 -0.08 -10.60 69.74
CA ARG A 248 -0.40 -12.03 69.77
C ARG A 248 -0.60 -12.55 68.35
N LEU A 249 0.14 -13.57 67.95
CA LEU A 249 -0.21 -14.50 66.87
C LEU A 249 -1.11 -15.60 67.46
N ALA A 250 -2.26 -15.83 66.86
CA ALA A 250 -3.18 -16.91 67.20
C ALA A 250 -3.38 -17.84 66.00
N ILE A 251 -3.41 -19.15 66.28
CA ILE A 251 -3.75 -20.20 65.33
C ILE A 251 -5.07 -20.79 65.82
N LEU A 252 -6.13 -20.67 65.03
CA LEU A 252 -7.48 -21.13 65.37
C LEU A 252 -7.91 -22.23 64.40
N ARG A 253 -8.68 -23.18 64.91
CA ARG A 253 -9.33 -24.18 64.07
C ARG A 253 -10.45 -23.52 63.26
N GLY A 254 -10.48 -23.73 61.95
CA GLY A 254 -11.47 -23.08 61.07
C GLY A 254 -12.93 -23.47 61.36
N THR A 255 -13.17 -24.69 61.83
CA THR A 255 -14.54 -25.21 62.03
C THR A 255 -15.27 -24.61 63.24
N ASP A 256 -14.53 -24.24 64.29
CA ASP A 256 -15.13 -23.90 65.60
C ASP A 256 -14.43 -22.74 66.33
N GLY A 257 -13.37 -22.17 65.75
CA GLY A 257 -12.59 -21.10 66.36
C GLY A 257 -11.75 -21.52 67.57
N PHE A 258 -11.58 -22.82 67.82
CA PHE A 258 -10.79 -23.33 68.94
C PHE A 258 -9.32 -22.94 68.78
N LEU A 259 -8.71 -22.41 69.85
CA LEU A 259 -7.31 -22.01 69.84
C LEU A 259 -6.39 -23.24 69.78
N LEU A 260 -5.76 -23.45 68.63
CA LEU A 260 -4.82 -24.54 68.37
C LEU A 260 -3.39 -24.22 68.85
N GLY A 261 -3.03 -22.94 68.88
CA GLY A 261 -1.70 -22.49 69.23
C GLY A 261 -1.55 -20.98 69.08
N GLY A 262 -0.35 -20.49 69.33
CA GLY A 262 -0.04 -19.08 69.18
C GLY A 262 1.33 -18.71 69.71
N PHE A 263 1.68 -17.46 69.48
CA PHE A 263 2.96 -16.89 69.87
C PHE A 263 2.76 -15.45 70.31
N GLN A 264 3.43 -15.01 71.37
CA GLN A 264 3.29 -13.66 71.92
C GLN A 264 4.61 -12.91 71.75
N VAL A 265 4.55 -11.74 71.13
CA VAL A 265 5.67 -10.80 71.06
C VAL A 265 5.49 -9.65 72.04
N ASP A 266 6.60 -9.10 72.50
CA ASP A 266 6.64 -7.95 73.40
C ASP A 266 6.68 -6.62 72.62
N ALA A 267 5.68 -6.42 71.76
CA ALA A 267 5.51 -5.24 70.91
C ALA A 267 4.12 -5.24 70.25
N GLN A 268 3.68 -4.09 69.74
CA GLN A 268 2.46 -4.03 68.95
C GLN A 268 2.65 -4.70 67.58
N VAL A 269 1.62 -5.40 67.10
CA VAL A 269 1.62 -6.02 65.76
C VAL A 269 0.36 -5.58 65.02
N VAL A 270 0.54 -5.02 63.82
CA VAL A 270 -0.56 -4.71 62.90
C VAL A 270 -0.46 -5.46 61.58
N SER A 271 0.67 -6.15 61.38
CA SER A 271 1.00 -6.81 60.14
C SER A 271 0.24 -8.13 60.03
N SER A 272 -0.20 -8.42 58.80
CA SER A 272 -0.88 -9.67 58.51
C SER A 272 0.12 -10.82 58.48
N PRO A 273 -0.16 -11.96 59.14
CA PRO A 273 0.70 -13.13 59.04
C PRO A 273 0.72 -13.65 57.59
N VAL A 274 1.89 -14.08 57.14
CA VAL A 274 2.08 -14.84 55.89
C VAL A 274 2.47 -16.25 56.27
N VAL A 275 1.79 -17.24 55.68
CA VAL A 275 1.98 -18.66 56.01
C VAL A 275 2.40 -19.42 54.76
N ALA A 276 3.51 -20.16 54.83
CA ALA A 276 4.01 -21.02 53.75
C ALA A 276 5.07 -22.00 54.27
N ASP A 277 5.23 -23.16 53.63
CA ASP A 277 6.43 -24.01 53.77
C ASP A 277 7.54 -23.47 52.88
N ILE A 278 8.46 -22.68 53.47
CA ILE A 278 9.49 -21.97 52.68
C ILE A 278 10.81 -22.75 52.58
N ASP A 279 11.07 -23.63 53.53
CA ASP A 279 12.30 -24.42 53.59
C ASP A 279 12.13 -25.86 53.06
N GLY A 280 10.89 -26.26 52.75
CA GLY A 280 10.54 -27.55 52.18
C GLY A 280 10.63 -28.68 53.19
N ASP A 281 10.55 -28.39 54.49
CA ASP A 281 10.59 -29.41 55.54
C ASP A 281 9.20 -30.01 55.85
N GLY A 282 8.15 -29.56 55.14
CA GLY A 282 6.78 -30.01 55.33
C GLY A 282 6.09 -29.38 56.54
N LYS A 283 6.65 -28.30 57.09
CA LYS A 283 6.05 -27.45 58.12
C LYS A 283 5.76 -26.06 57.57
N LEU A 284 4.75 -25.42 58.15
CA LEU A 284 4.39 -24.05 57.82
C LEU A 284 5.24 -23.07 58.64
N GLU A 285 5.95 -22.18 57.96
CA GLU A 285 6.52 -20.97 58.52
C GLU A 285 5.53 -19.81 58.46
N ILE A 286 5.51 -19.03 59.53
CA ILE A 286 4.64 -17.88 59.72
C ILE A 286 5.51 -16.64 59.88
N PHE A 287 5.30 -15.67 59.00
CA PHE A 287 6.06 -14.42 58.97
C PHE A 287 5.17 -13.23 59.29
N PHE A 288 5.65 -12.34 60.16
CA PHE A 288 4.99 -11.07 60.48
C PHE A 288 6.02 -10.09 61.08
N HIS A 289 5.70 -8.81 61.17
CA HIS A 289 6.57 -7.80 61.79
C HIS A 289 5.88 -7.04 62.92
N ASP A 290 6.66 -6.67 63.94
CA ASP A 290 6.19 -5.83 65.04
C ASP A 290 6.43 -4.33 64.76
N ARG A 291 5.94 -3.49 65.68
CA ARG A 291 6.12 -2.03 65.71
C ARG A 291 6.91 -1.59 66.95
N LYS A 292 7.93 -2.37 67.36
CA LYS A 292 8.67 -2.05 68.59
C LYS A 292 9.39 -0.70 68.51
N GLY A 293 9.85 -0.30 67.32
CA GLY A 293 10.61 0.92 67.10
C GLY A 293 9.83 2.23 67.10
N ASP A 294 8.52 2.16 66.91
CA ASP A 294 7.66 3.35 66.79
C ASP A 294 7.21 3.94 68.14
N THR A 295 7.56 3.30 69.26
CA THR A 295 6.92 3.60 70.55
C THR A 295 7.68 4.54 71.48
N ASN A 296 8.97 4.86 71.24
CA ASN A 296 9.79 5.59 72.24
C ASN A 296 10.87 6.55 71.71
N SER A 297 10.66 7.21 70.55
CA SER A 297 11.55 8.26 69.98
C SER A 297 13.05 7.93 69.85
N VAL A 298 13.45 6.69 70.13
CA VAL A 298 14.73 6.06 69.83
C VAL A 298 14.42 4.98 68.80
N MET A 299 14.97 5.08 67.59
CA MET A 299 14.75 4.09 66.52
C MET A 299 15.40 2.74 66.89
N SER A 300 14.79 1.95 67.78
CA SER A 300 15.08 0.53 67.87
C SER A 300 14.28 -0.15 66.77
N GLY A 301 14.87 -0.37 65.59
CA GLY A 301 14.14 -0.84 64.41
C GLY A 301 13.15 -1.98 64.66
N ASP A 302 12.05 -1.99 63.91
CA ASP A 302 11.02 -3.02 63.92
C ASP A 302 11.63 -4.41 63.72
N ARG A 303 11.06 -5.44 64.38
CA ARG A 303 11.53 -6.82 64.25
C ARG A 303 10.64 -7.59 63.29
N PHE A 304 11.30 -8.31 62.40
CA PHE A 304 10.67 -9.34 61.57
C PHE A 304 10.73 -10.68 62.28
N TRP A 305 9.59 -11.33 62.43
CA TRP A 305 9.42 -12.60 63.11
C TRP A 305 9.19 -13.70 62.09
N ALA A 306 9.86 -14.84 62.30
CA ALA A 306 9.65 -16.09 61.58
C ALA A 306 9.37 -17.17 62.63
N VAL A 307 8.16 -17.70 62.64
CA VAL A 307 7.69 -18.68 63.63
C VAL A 307 7.25 -19.94 62.89
N ARG A 308 7.71 -21.10 63.33
CA ARG A 308 7.32 -22.38 62.74
C ARG A 308 6.12 -22.99 63.47
N ASP A 309 5.12 -23.45 62.72
CA ASP A 309 4.07 -24.30 63.25
C ASP A 309 4.52 -25.77 63.26
N VAL A 310 5.16 -26.18 64.35
CA VAL A 310 5.70 -27.55 64.50
C VAL A 310 4.64 -28.67 64.36
N ASN A 311 3.38 -28.33 64.59
CA ASN A 311 2.25 -29.27 64.52
C ASN A 311 1.59 -29.32 63.13
N SER A 312 1.98 -28.42 62.22
CA SER A 312 1.54 -28.52 60.82
C SER A 312 2.19 -29.71 60.12
N SER A 313 1.56 -30.24 59.09
CA SER A 313 2.13 -31.28 58.23
C SER A 313 1.60 -31.09 56.83
N VAL A 314 2.39 -30.45 55.98
CA VAL A 314 2.06 -30.17 54.58
C VAL A 314 3.03 -30.90 53.65
N SER A 315 2.62 -31.13 52.41
CA SER A 315 3.53 -31.69 51.41
C SER A 315 4.62 -30.66 51.05
N PRO A 316 5.90 -31.04 50.92
CA PRO A 316 6.99 -30.11 50.66
C PRO A 316 6.85 -29.37 49.33
N TYR A 317 6.27 -28.17 49.32
CA TYR A 317 6.28 -27.30 48.14
C TYR A 317 5.79 -25.86 48.41
N ALA A 318 6.59 -24.87 47.98
CA ALA A 318 6.13 -23.64 47.32
C ALA A 318 7.33 -22.91 46.68
N ARG A 319 7.47 -22.97 45.33
CA ARG A 319 8.39 -22.10 44.58
C ARG A 319 7.80 -20.73 44.25
N GLU A 320 6.51 -20.54 44.50
CA GLU A 320 5.81 -19.30 44.19
C GLU A 320 5.90 -18.34 45.38
N TRP A 321 6.29 -17.10 45.09
CA TRP A 321 6.32 -16.05 46.08
C TRP A 321 4.86 -15.69 46.42
N PRO A 322 4.43 -15.70 47.69
CA PRO A 322 3.06 -15.34 48.03
C PRO A 322 2.86 -13.85 47.70
N MET A 323 2.02 -13.56 46.70
CA MET A 323 1.48 -12.21 46.55
C MET A 323 0.73 -11.82 47.83
N PHE A 324 0.39 -10.54 48.01
CA PHE A 324 -0.50 -10.15 49.12
C PHE A 324 -1.76 -11.02 49.05
N ARG A 325 -1.98 -11.84 50.08
CA ARG A 325 -3.07 -12.83 50.17
C ARG A 325 -3.06 -13.92 49.08
N ARG A 326 -1.85 -14.34 48.70
CA ARG A 326 -1.52 -15.51 47.87
C ARG A 326 -1.89 -15.42 46.39
N ASP A 327 -3.02 -14.83 46.02
CA ASP A 327 -3.47 -14.68 44.63
C ASP A 327 -3.94 -13.26 44.30
N SER A 328 -4.16 -12.99 43.01
CA SER A 328 -4.69 -11.72 42.52
C SER A 328 -6.12 -11.46 43.00
N ALA A 329 -6.88 -12.50 43.37
CA ALA A 329 -8.24 -12.40 43.92
C ALA A 329 -8.27 -12.10 45.43
N HIS A 330 -7.11 -12.08 46.09
CA HIS A 330 -6.93 -11.84 47.52
C HIS A 330 -7.66 -12.82 48.44
N THR A 331 -7.74 -14.11 48.09
CA THR A 331 -8.44 -15.11 48.91
C THR A 331 -7.74 -15.38 50.25
N GLY A 332 -6.42 -15.23 50.33
CA GLY A 332 -5.66 -15.44 51.56
C GLY A 332 -5.50 -16.90 51.97
N VAL A 333 -5.81 -17.85 51.08
CA VAL A 333 -5.69 -19.30 51.32
C VAL A 333 -4.34 -19.83 50.86
N TYR A 334 -3.64 -20.53 51.74
CA TYR A 334 -2.54 -21.45 51.43
C TYR A 334 -3.13 -22.88 51.29
N PRO A 335 -3.44 -23.33 50.07
CA PRO A 335 -3.96 -24.68 49.86
C PRO A 335 -2.86 -25.73 50.00
N LEU A 336 -3.24 -27.00 50.15
CA LEU A 336 -2.35 -28.13 49.87
C LEU A 336 -1.91 -28.01 48.41
N PRO A 337 -0.69 -28.45 48.05
CA PRO A 337 -0.35 -28.55 46.65
C PRO A 337 -1.41 -29.35 45.93
N ASP A 338 -1.86 -28.79 44.80
CA ASP A 338 -2.54 -29.56 43.78
C ASP A 338 -1.67 -30.81 43.52
N SER A 339 -2.30 -31.99 43.52
CA SER A 339 -1.52 -33.21 43.26
C SER A 339 -0.98 -33.07 41.85
N PRO A 340 0.35 -33.18 41.63
CA PRO A 340 0.88 -33.06 40.28
C PRO A 340 0.11 -34.01 39.37
N PRO A 341 -0.20 -33.58 38.13
CA PRO A 341 -0.97 -34.39 37.20
C PRO A 341 -0.48 -35.83 37.12
N ALA A 342 -1.39 -36.77 36.90
CA ALA A 342 -1.04 -38.14 36.64
C ALA A 342 -0.11 -38.25 35.43
N LYS A 343 0.65 -39.35 35.39
CA LYS A 343 1.57 -39.65 34.30
C LYS A 343 0.83 -39.64 32.96
N VAL A 344 1.35 -38.89 31.98
CA VAL A 344 0.82 -38.87 30.61
C VAL A 344 0.90 -40.27 30.00
N THR A 345 -0.18 -40.72 29.38
CA THR A 345 -0.29 -42.05 28.73
C THR A 345 -0.53 -41.93 27.23
N GLY A 346 -0.35 -43.04 26.50
CA GLY A 346 -0.61 -43.09 25.06
C GLY A 346 0.35 -42.26 24.20
N LEU A 347 1.53 -41.89 24.73
CA LEU A 347 2.56 -41.25 23.91
C LEU A 347 2.94 -42.19 22.76
N SER A 348 2.86 -41.67 21.55
CA SER A 348 3.27 -42.33 20.33
C SER A 348 4.12 -41.38 19.50
N VAL A 349 5.09 -41.94 18.78
CA VAL A 349 5.98 -41.21 17.89
C VAL A 349 5.85 -41.81 16.50
N ASN A 350 5.36 -41.02 15.55
CA ASN A 350 5.29 -41.36 14.15
C ASN A 350 6.46 -40.72 13.39
N ALA A 351 7.06 -41.45 12.46
CA ALA A 351 8.12 -40.96 11.58
C ALA A 351 7.56 -40.85 10.16
N PRO A 352 7.19 -39.64 9.71
CA PRO A 352 6.69 -39.41 8.35
C PRO A 352 7.72 -39.84 7.30
N ALA A 353 7.22 -40.23 6.12
CA ALA A 353 8.06 -40.73 5.03
C ALA A 353 9.00 -39.66 4.47
N GLU A 354 8.68 -38.37 4.67
CA GLU A 354 9.51 -37.23 4.27
C GLU A 354 10.81 -37.12 5.07
N GLY A 355 10.94 -37.77 6.23
CA GLY A 355 12.10 -37.57 7.11
C GLY A 355 12.16 -36.17 7.75
N GLY A 356 13.25 -35.88 8.45
CA GLY A 356 13.56 -34.59 9.05
C GLY A 356 12.68 -34.16 10.24
N ARG A 357 11.65 -34.95 10.57
CA ARG A 357 10.71 -34.66 11.65
C ARG A 357 10.14 -35.92 12.30
N LEU A 358 9.66 -35.77 13.52
CA LEU A 358 8.89 -36.78 14.24
C LEU A 358 7.60 -36.16 14.78
N GLU A 359 6.49 -36.87 14.65
CA GLU A 359 5.17 -36.44 15.07
C GLU A 359 4.78 -37.18 16.36
N LEU A 360 4.55 -36.41 17.42
CA LEU A 360 4.18 -36.92 18.73
C LEU A 360 2.69 -36.70 18.97
N LEU A 361 2.03 -37.73 19.52
CA LEU A 361 0.65 -37.67 19.97
C LEU A 361 0.53 -38.39 21.31
N TRP A 362 -0.24 -37.84 22.25
CA TRP A 362 -0.53 -38.48 23.54
C TRP A 362 -1.99 -38.32 23.94
N THR A 363 -2.40 -39.08 24.96
CA THR A 363 -3.76 -39.03 25.51
C THR A 363 -3.89 -37.90 26.53
N ALA A 364 -5.00 -37.18 26.50
CA ALA A 364 -5.29 -36.15 27.48
C ALA A 364 -5.41 -36.75 28.89
N ASN A 365 -4.84 -36.05 29.86
CA ASN A 365 -5.08 -36.27 31.28
C ASN A 365 -6.56 -36.01 31.63
N ALA A 366 -7.09 -36.75 32.60
CA ALA A 366 -8.51 -36.70 32.98
C ALA A 366 -8.81 -35.57 33.99
N GLU A 367 -7.76 -35.03 34.61
CA GLU A 367 -7.85 -33.98 35.61
C GLU A 367 -8.35 -32.66 34.99
N PRO A 368 -9.28 -31.95 35.65
CA PRO A 368 -9.91 -30.73 35.10
C PRO A 368 -9.01 -29.49 35.15
N ASP A 369 -7.92 -29.55 35.91
CA ASP A 369 -6.96 -28.47 36.19
C ASP A 369 -5.72 -28.51 35.28
N ILE A 370 -5.66 -29.39 34.28
CA ILE A 370 -4.54 -29.43 33.33
C ILE A 370 -4.43 -28.11 32.57
N ALA A 371 -3.28 -27.46 32.67
CA ALA A 371 -2.97 -26.23 31.96
C ALA A 371 -2.18 -26.48 30.68
N SER A 372 -1.21 -27.40 30.70
CA SER A 372 -0.31 -27.64 29.57
C SER A 372 0.49 -28.95 29.68
N TYR A 373 1.32 -29.24 28.70
CA TYR A 373 2.23 -30.40 28.63
C TYR A 373 3.66 -29.93 28.31
N ARG A 374 4.65 -30.51 28.98
CA ARG A 374 6.09 -30.33 28.72
C ARG A 374 6.63 -31.52 27.97
N ILE A 375 7.29 -31.25 26.85
CA ILE A 375 7.90 -32.26 25.99
C ILE A 375 9.38 -32.29 26.29
N TYR A 376 9.94 -33.49 26.43
CA TYR A 376 11.35 -33.74 26.64
C TYR A 376 11.91 -34.54 25.47
N ARG A 377 13.11 -34.17 25.02
CA ARG A 377 13.86 -34.89 23.98
C ARG A 377 15.21 -35.30 24.53
N ASN A 378 15.54 -36.59 24.47
CA ASN A 378 16.78 -37.15 25.01
C ASN A 378 17.02 -36.78 26.49
N GLY A 379 15.94 -36.69 27.26
CA GLY A 379 15.97 -36.31 28.68
C GLY A 379 15.95 -34.80 28.96
N GLU A 380 16.19 -33.95 27.97
CA GLU A 380 16.20 -32.49 28.13
C GLU A 380 14.85 -31.85 27.78
N PHE A 381 14.52 -30.75 28.48
CA PHE A 381 13.30 -29.98 28.22
C PHE A 381 13.35 -29.34 26.83
N LYS A 382 12.29 -29.53 26.03
CA LYS A 382 12.19 -29.00 24.67
C LYS A 382 11.22 -27.84 24.57
N ILE A 383 9.98 -28.03 25.02
CA ILE A 383 8.90 -27.05 24.87
C ILE A 383 7.74 -27.35 25.83
N GLN A 384 6.93 -26.32 26.14
CA GLN A 384 5.67 -26.43 26.86
C GLN A 384 4.53 -25.89 26.01
N LEU A 385 3.40 -26.60 25.94
CA LEU A 385 2.27 -26.28 25.05
C LEU A 385 0.96 -26.90 25.57
N SER A 386 -0.19 -26.39 25.16
CA SER A 386 -1.51 -26.90 25.58
C SER A 386 -2.15 -27.91 24.61
N SER A 387 -1.57 -28.11 23.43
CA SER A 387 -2.01 -29.15 22.48
C SER A 387 -1.66 -30.57 22.96
N LEU A 388 -2.37 -31.57 22.42
CA LEU A 388 -2.12 -33.00 22.67
C LEU A 388 -1.18 -33.65 21.65
N SER A 389 -0.57 -32.80 20.80
CA SER A 389 0.34 -33.20 19.75
C SER A 389 1.47 -32.19 19.62
N TYR A 390 2.62 -32.68 19.15
CA TYR A 390 3.78 -31.85 18.86
C TYR A 390 4.57 -32.45 17.68
N THR A 391 4.96 -31.61 16.73
CA THR A 391 5.83 -32.03 15.61
C THR A 391 7.22 -31.46 15.84
N ASP A 392 8.20 -32.34 16.10
CA ASP A 392 9.59 -31.95 16.26
C ASP A 392 10.28 -31.96 14.88
N THR A 393 10.59 -30.77 14.36
CA THR A 393 11.18 -30.58 13.03
C THR A 393 12.68 -30.27 13.09
N GLY A 394 13.39 -30.46 11.98
CA GLY A 394 14.82 -30.16 11.89
C GLY A 394 15.69 -31.24 12.53
N LEU A 395 15.20 -32.47 12.55
CA LEU A 395 15.93 -33.64 13.01
C LEU A 395 16.85 -34.16 11.92
N VAL A 396 17.95 -34.79 12.32
CA VAL A 396 18.87 -35.45 11.40
C VAL A 396 18.38 -36.87 11.14
N ASP A 397 18.19 -37.22 9.88
CA ASP A 397 17.76 -38.56 9.50
C ASP A 397 18.75 -39.64 9.91
N GLY A 398 18.22 -40.82 10.23
CA GLY A 398 18.99 -41.93 10.80
C GLY A 398 19.42 -41.74 12.27
N THR A 399 19.15 -40.58 12.87
CA THR A 399 19.45 -40.33 14.30
C THR A 399 18.23 -40.64 15.16
N THR A 400 18.35 -41.62 16.07
CA THR A 400 17.27 -41.96 17.00
C THR A 400 17.10 -40.88 18.06
N CYS A 401 15.87 -40.39 18.24
CA CYS A 401 15.48 -39.48 19.31
C CYS A 401 14.53 -40.18 20.28
N THR A 402 14.66 -39.89 21.57
CA THR A 402 13.78 -40.40 22.63
C THR A 402 12.93 -39.28 23.20
N TYR A 403 11.64 -39.52 23.41
CA TYR A 403 10.70 -38.50 23.90
C TYR A 403 9.94 -38.95 25.14
N GLN A 404 9.66 -37.97 25.99
CA GLN A 404 8.77 -38.10 27.13
C GLN A 404 7.89 -36.85 27.27
N VAL A 405 6.70 -36.99 27.83
CA VAL A 405 5.77 -35.87 28.06
C VAL A 405 5.36 -35.83 29.53
N GLY A 406 5.43 -34.66 30.16
CA GLY A 406 4.91 -34.40 31.51
C GLY A 406 3.70 -33.46 31.43
N ALA A 407 2.62 -33.77 32.15
CA ALA A 407 1.46 -32.89 32.24
C ALA A 407 1.67 -31.84 33.34
N VAL A 408 1.17 -30.62 33.13
CA VAL A 408 1.31 -29.48 34.03
C VAL A 408 -0.06 -28.92 34.38
N ASP A 409 -0.37 -28.80 35.67
CA ASP A 409 -1.63 -28.24 36.16
C ASP A 409 -1.63 -26.69 36.13
N ARG A 410 -2.78 -26.07 36.44
CA ARG A 410 -2.94 -24.60 36.56
C ARG A 410 -2.13 -23.99 37.70
N SER A 411 -1.71 -24.81 38.66
CA SER A 411 -0.84 -24.46 39.78
C SER A 411 0.66 -24.54 39.41
N GLY A 412 0.98 -24.95 38.18
CA GLY A 412 2.34 -25.06 37.65
C GLY A 412 3.10 -26.33 38.05
N ASN A 413 2.48 -27.30 38.71
CA ASN A 413 3.13 -28.56 39.07
C ASN A 413 3.19 -29.49 37.87
N GLU A 414 4.31 -30.19 37.71
CA GLU A 414 4.50 -31.16 36.64
C GLU A 414 4.42 -32.60 37.18
N GLY A 415 3.56 -33.40 36.57
CA GLY A 415 3.40 -34.82 36.84
C GLY A 415 4.59 -35.69 36.43
N PRO A 416 4.59 -36.99 36.77
CA PRO A 416 5.59 -37.91 36.25
C PRO A 416 5.60 -37.92 34.72
N LYS A 417 6.81 -37.92 34.14
CA LYS A 417 7.00 -38.06 32.70
C LYS A 417 6.42 -39.39 32.21
N SER A 418 5.86 -39.38 31.00
CA SER A 418 5.42 -40.58 30.29
C SER A 418 6.55 -41.62 30.17
N ASP A 419 6.17 -42.83 29.77
CA ASP A 419 7.16 -43.80 29.29
C ASP A 419 7.91 -43.22 28.08
N SER A 420 9.19 -43.56 27.99
CA SER A 420 10.04 -43.08 26.90
C SER A 420 9.69 -43.80 25.62
N VAL A 421 9.45 -43.03 24.55
CA VAL A 421 9.19 -43.57 23.21
C VAL A 421 10.23 -43.02 22.25
N SER A 422 10.83 -43.91 21.46
CA SER A 422 11.85 -43.54 20.48
C SER A 422 11.26 -43.43 19.07
N GLY A 423 11.75 -42.47 18.30
CA GLY A 423 11.53 -42.37 16.88
C GLY A 423 12.84 -42.11 16.15
N MET A 424 12.94 -42.56 14.90
CA MET A 424 14.07 -42.27 14.03
C MET A 424 13.50 -41.73 12.72
N PRO A 425 13.69 -40.44 12.42
CA PRO A 425 13.25 -39.88 11.16
C PRO A 425 14.13 -40.47 10.04
N LYS A 426 13.50 -40.73 8.90
CA LYS A 426 14.18 -41.24 7.71
C LYS A 426 13.38 -40.87 6.47
N ASP A 427 14.02 -40.17 5.55
CA ASP A 427 13.49 -39.90 4.23
C ASP A 427 13.41 -41.19 3.41
N ARG A 428 12.23 -41.47 2.89
CA ARG A 428 11.89 -42.61 2.04
C ARG A 428 11.23 -42.17 0.74
N LEU A 429 11.12 -40.86 0.51
CA LEU A 429 10.52 -40.33 -0.70
C LEU A 429 11.61 -40.12 -1.74
N ALA A 430 11.36 -40.60 -2.95
CA ALA A 430 12.24 -40.32 -4.06
C ALA A 430 12.09 -38.85 -4.51
N PRO A 431 13.18 -38.20 -4.96
CA PRO A 431 13.09 -36.89 -5.59
C PRO A 431 12.33 -36.99 -6.92
N VAL A 432 11.70 -35.88 -7.32
CA VAL A 432 10.95 -35.78 -8.56
C VAL A 432 11.69 -34.90 -9.53
N SER A 433 11.96 -35.41 -10.74
CA SER A 433 12.56 -34.64 -11.83
C SER A 433 11.49 -34.01 -12.72
N ARG A 434 11.85 -32.91 -13.39
CA ARG A 434 11.01 -32.26 -14.39
C ARG A 434 11.90 -31.71 -15.50
N ILE A 435 11.57 -32.07 -16.72
CA ILE A 435 12.09 -31.41 -17.93
C ILE A 435 11.22 -30.17 -18.19
N VAL A 436 11.87 -29.03 -18.33
CA VAL A 436 11.25 -27.72 -18.61
C VAL A 436 11.36 -27.38 -20.09
N SER A 437 12.50 -27.69 -20.69
CA SER A 437 12.74 -27.52 -22.12
C SER A 437 13.51 -28.74 -22.66
N PRO A 438 13.18 -29.25 -23.86
CA PRO A 438 11.97 -28.92 -24.62
C PRO A 438 10.70 -29.37 -23.86
N SER A 439 9.54 -28.78 -24.17
CA SER A 439 8.26 -29.31 -23.68
C SER A 439 7.81 -30.51 -24.53
N ASP A 440 6.93 -31.35 -24.00
CA ASP A 440 6.43 -32.50 -24.76
C ASP A 440 5.66 -32.05 -26.02
N GLY A 441 5.92 -32.73 -27.13
CA GLY A 441 5.41 -32.41 -28.47
C GLY A 441 6.02 -31.16 -29.11
N THR A 442 7.09 -30.58 -28.56
CA THR A 442 7.73 -29.39 -29.14
C THR A 442 8.17 -29.65 -30.58
N LYS A 443 7.86 -28.72 -31.49
CA LYS A 443 8.46 -28.68 -32.82
C LYS A 443 9.58 -27.66 -32.81
N LEU A 444 10.80 -28.14 -33.04
CA LEU A 444 12.03 -27.37 -32.98
C LEU A 444 12.47 -27.01 -34.40
N SER A 445 12.71 -25.72 -34.64
CA SER A 445 13.18 -25.20 -35.93
C SER A 445 14.67 -24.91 -35.96
N ALA A 446 15.44 -25.59 -35.12
CA ALA A 446 16.89 -25.42 -34.98
C ALA A 446 17.58 -26.78 -34.83
N ALA A 447 18.84 -26.86 -35.29
CA ALA A 447 19.65 -28.08 -35.20
C ALA A 447 20.29 -28.29 -33.80
N SER A 448 19.91 -27.49 -32.81
CA SER A 448 20.27 -27.66 -31.41
C SER A 448 19.09 -27.35 -30.49
N VAL A 449 19.06 -27.97 -29.31
CA VAL A 449 18.07 -27.72 -28.28
C VAL A 449 18.75 -27.65 -26.93
N THR A 450 18.35 -26.67 -26.12
CA THR A 450 18.74 -26.63 -24.72
C THR A 450 17.80 -27.53 -23.91
N ILE A 451 18.37 -28.57 -23.32
CA ILE A 451 17.69 -29.43 -22.36
C ILE A 451 17.86 -28.80 -20.99
N SER A 452 16.76 -28.34 -20.43
CA SER A 452 16.74 -27.73 -19.11
C SER A 452 15.65 -28.31 -18.25
N GLY A 453 15.90 -28.33 -16.95
CA GLY A 453 14.97 -28.89 -16.00
C GLY A 453 15.47 -28.79 -14.58
N THR A 454 14.65 -29.30 -13.68
CA THR A 454 14.96 -29.32 -12.26
C THR A 454 14.50 -30.63 -11.67
N ALA A 455 15.31 -31.22 -10.81
CA ALA A 455 14.86 -32.17 -9.82
C ALA A 455 14.67 -31.46 -8.48
N ARG A 456 13.61 -31.81 -7.79
CA ARG A 456 13.32 -31.32 -6.44
C ARG A 456 13.07 -32.51 -5.55
N ASP A 457 13.67 -32.41 -4.38
CA ASP A 457 13.39 -33.29 -3.28
C ASP A 457 12.49 -32.57 -2.25
N ASN A 458 11.96 -33.30 -1.29
CA ASN A 458 11.14 -32.77 -0.19
C ASN A 458 11.91 -31.78 0.73
N GLY A 459 13.23 -31.65 0.55
CA GLY A 459 14.11 -30.72 1.26
C GLY A 459 14.88 -31.34 2.43
N VAL A 460 14.77 -32.65 2.64
CA VAL A 460 15.43 -33.36 3.75
C VAL A 460 16.73 -34.02 3.31
N ALA A 461 16.70 -34.98 2.38
CA ALA A 461 17.92 -35.62 1.88
C ALA A 461 18.63 -34.76 0.82
N GLY A 462 17.87 -34.08 -0.03
CA GLY A 462 18.34 -33.32 -1.18
C GLY A 462 18.70 -34.20 -2.37
N VAL A 463 18.66 -33.62 -3.57
CA VAL A 463 18.99 -34.35 -4.81
C VAL A 463 20.50 -34.58 -4.90
N LYS A 464 20.90 -35.84 -4.98
CA LYS A 464 22.30 -36.26 -5.20
C LYS A 464 22.68 -36.17 -6.66
N LYS A 465 21.82 -36.66 -7.56
CA LYS A 465 22.04 -36.62 -9.00
C LYS A 465 20.76 -36.75 -9.83
N VAL A 466 20.86 -36.33 -11.09
CA VAL A 466 19.86 -36.55 -12.13
C VAL A 466 20.53 -37.18 -13.36
N GLU A 467 19.99 -38.29 -13.83
CA GLU A 467 20.42 -38.95 -15.07
C GLU A 467 19.48 -38.52 -16.21
N ILE A 468 20.05 -38.02 -17.31
CA ILE A 468 19.30 -37.62 -18.51
C ILE A 468 19.69 -38.54 -19.67
N ARG A 469 18.71 -39.21 -20.29
CA ARG A 469 18.93 -40.10 -21.44
C ARG A 469 18.12 -39.66 -22.64
N ILE A 470 18.60 -40.00 -23.82
CA ILE A 470 17.99 -39.59 -25.10
C ILE A 470 17.83 -40.80 -26.02
N PHE A 471 16.74 -40.80 -26.79
CA PHE A 471 16.38 -41.80 -27.78
C PHE A 471 15.94 -41.11 -29.08
N ASP A 472 16.52 -41.48 -30.23
CA ASP A 472 16.02 -41.09 -31.57
C ASP A 472 14.96 -42.12 -32.00
N LEU A 473 13.73 -41.69 -32.33
CA LEU A 473 12.61 -42.61 -32.60
C LEU A 473 12.68 -43.33 -33.96
N GLN A 474 13.76 -43.15 -34.73
CA GLN A 474 13.95 -43.85 -36.00
C GLN A 474 14.53 -45.27 -35.84
N GLU A 475 14.30 -46.11 -36.85
CA GLU A 475 14.57 -47.56 -36.80
C GLU A 475 16.03 -47.89 -36.43
N GLY A 476 16.24 -48.68 -35.36
CA GLY A 476 17.55 -49.16 -34.91
C GLY A 476 18.24 -48.38 -33.78
N ALA A 477 17.60 -47.38 -33.18
CA ALA A 477 18.20 -46.57 -32.10
C ALA A 477 18.16 -47.23 -30.70
N THR A 478 19.10 -46.86 -29.85
CA THR A 478 19.20 -47.26 -28.43
C THR A 478 19.29 -46.03 -27.53
N TRP A 479 18.78 -46.12 -26.30
CA TRP A 479 18.98 -45.08 -25.29
C TRP A 479 20.46 -44.88 -25.00
N PHE A 480 20.90 -43.63 -24.92
CA PHE A 480 22.24 -43.29 -24.45
C PHE A 480 22.16 -42.25 -23.33
N LEU A 481 23.12 -42.33 -22.40
CA LEU A 481 23.28 -41.34 -21.33
C LEU A 481 23.81 -40.05 -21.95
N ALA A 482 22.97 -39.01 -21.94
CA ALA A 482 23.35 -37.70 -22.45
C ALA A 482 24.10 -36.89 -21.38
N SER A 483 23.71 -37.01 -20.10
CA SER A 483 24.36 -36.31 -18.99
C SER A 483 24.03 -36.93 -17.63
N GLU A 484 24.96 -36.80 -16.68
CA GLU A 484 24.73 -37.00 -15.23
C GLU A 484 25.02 -35.66 -14.54
N THR A 485 24.03 -35.13 -13.83
CA THR A 485 24.02 -33.72 -13.41
C THR A 485 23.37 -33.51 -12.05
N SER A 486 23.35 -32.28 -11.58
CA SER A 486 22.81 -31.86 -10.28
C SER A 486 21.31 -31.54 -10.36
N ALA A 487 20.73 -31.10 -9.24
CA ALA A 487 19.31 -30.76 -9.12
C ALA A 487 18.80 -29.73 -10.15
N ILE A 488 19.65 -28.83 -10.65
CA ILE A 488 19.33 -27.89 -11.72
C ILE A 488 20.24 -28.22 -12.88
N PHE A 489 19.65 -28.48 -14.03
CA PHE A 489 20.40 -28.84 -15.22
C PHE A 489 19.97 -28.00 -16.40
N ASN A 490 20.98 -27.62 -17.17
CA ASN A 490 20.84 -26.81 -18.37
C ASN A 490 22.05 -27.10 -19.27
N PHE A 491 21.83 -27.83 -20.35
CA PHE A 491 22.90 -28.12 -21.32
C PHE A 491 22.37 -28.12 -22.74
N GLU A 492 23.23 -27.79 -23.69
CA GLU A 492 22.90 -27.75 -25.10
C GLU A 492 23.19 -29.09 -25.76
N MET A 493 22.19 -29.64 -26.45
CA MET A 493 22.34 -30.76 -27.36
C MET A 493 22.42 -30.22 -28.79
N THR A 494 23.45 -30.60 -29.54
CA THR A 494 23.69 -30.15 -30.93
C THR A 494 23.67 -31.34 -31.91
N GLY A 495 23.61 -31.04 -33.20
CA GLY A 495 23.66 -32.07 -34.26
C GLY A 495 22.31 -32.76 -34.51
N LEU A 496 21.21 -32.10 -34.15
CA LEU A 496 19.86 -32.59 -34.43
C LEU A 496 19.59 -32.54 -35.93
N LYS A 497 19.05 -33.64 -36.47
CA LYS A 497 18.73 -33.77 -37.89
C LYS A 497 17.29 -33.37 -38.18
N ASP A 498 17.08 -32.80 -39.36
CA ASP A 498 15.75 -32.45 -39.87
C ASP A 498 14.83 -33.67 -40.02
N ASN A 499 13.53 -33.45 -39.85
CA ASN A 499 12.46 -34.46 -39.87
C ASN A 499 12.71 -35.66 -38.94
N ARG A 500 13.21 -35.41 -37.72
CA ARG A 500 13.44 -36.42 -36.67
C ARG A 500 12.57 -36.17 -35.44
N THR A 501 12.25 -37.24 -34.72
CA THR A 501 11.61 -37.18 -33.39
C THR A 501 12.58 -37.77 -32.38
N TYR A 502 12.82 -37.04 -31.28
CA TYR A 502 13.65 -37.48 -30.17
C TYR A 502 12.81 -37.58 -28.91
N GLN A 503 13.15 -38.51 -28.03
CA GLN A 503 12.58 -38.67 -26.70
C GLN A 503 13.67 -38.50 -25.66
N ILE A 504 13.37 -37.78 -24.59
CA ILE A 504 14.24 -37.53 -23.44
C ILE A 504 13.60 -38.19 -22.23
N ASP A 505 14.40 -38.84 -21.39
CA ASP A 505 13.99 -39.24 -20.05
C ASP A 505 14.88 -38.62 -18.98
N SER A 506 14.29 -38.32 -17.81
CA SER A 506 15.02 -37.88 -16.62
C SER A 506 14.70 -38.76 -15.40
N ARG A 507 15.73 -39.07 -14.59
CA ARG A 507 15.60 -39.80 -13.32
C ARG A 507 16.44 -39.18 -12.23
N ALA A 508 15.82 -38.82 -11.11
CA ALA A 508 16.53 -38.30 -9.94
C ALA A 508 16.81 -39.36 -8.85
N GLU A 509 17.92 -39.18 -8.14
CA GLU A 509 18.33 -39.93 -6.94
C GLU A 509 18.71 -38.93 -5.83
N ASP A 510 18.30 -39.18 -4.60
CA ASP A 510 18.68 -38.39 -3.42
C ASP A 510 19.93 -38.95 -2.71
N TRP A 511 20.35 -38.30 -1.62
CA TRP A 511 21.51 -38.74 -0.84
C TRP A 511 21.25 -39.98 0.03
N GLU A 512 19.99 -40.34 0.28
CA GLU A 512 19.56 -41.53 1.00
C GLU A 512 19.40 -42.77 0.08
N GLY A 513 19.53 -42.57 -1.24
CA GLY A 513 19.47 -43.61 -2.26
C GLY A 513 18.05 -43.90 -2.78
N ASN A 514 17.06 -43.07 -2.46
CA ASN A 514 15.73 -43.19 -3.04
C ASN A 514 15.78 -42.73 -4.51
N ARG A 515 15.24 -43.56 -5.40
CA ARG A 515 15.27 -43.34 -6.85
C ARG A 515 13.88 -43.17 -7.43
N GLU A 516 13.72 -42.18 -8.28
CA GLU A 516 12.52 -41.94 -9.08
C GLU A 516 12.20 -43.18 -9.94
N GLN A 517 11.05 -43.80 -9.69
CA GLN A 517 10.66 -45.07 -10.34
C GLN A 517 10.09 -44.86 -11.75
N THR A 518 9.36 -43.76 -11.96
CA THR A 518 8.75 -43.41 -13.25
C THR A 518 9.49 -42.21 -13.80
N PRO A 519 10.30 -42.35 -14.87
CA PRO A 519 10.99 -41.21 -15.46
C PRO A 519 9.98 -40.24 -16.06
N VAL A 520 10.33 -38.96 -16.08
CA VAL A 520 9.61 -37.98 -16.90
C VAL A 520 10.10 -38.13 -18.33
N GLU A 521 9.17 -38.39 -19.24
CA GLU A 521 9.45 -38.52 -20.67
C GLU A 521 8.91 -37.32 -21.44
N VAL A 522 9.71 -36.81 -22.37
CA VAL A 522 9.37 -35.70 -23.26
C VAL A 522 9.77 -36.07 -24.67
N GLN A 523 8.89 -35.89 -25.64
CA GLN A 523 9.18 -36.00 -27.06
C GLN A 523 9.24 -34.63 -27.73
N PHE A 524 10.13 -34.48 -28.70
CA PHE A 524 10.16 -33.30 -29.55
C PHE A 524 10.58 -33.67 -30.97
N ASN A 525 10.06 -32.91 -31.93
CA ASN A 525 10.25 -33.10 -33.35
C ASN A 525 11.12 -31.96 -33.88
N VAL A 526 11.98 -32.25 -34.86
CA VAL A 526 12.85 -31.25 -35.48
C VAL A 526 12.38 -31.03 -36.92
N ILE A 527 12.03 -29.78 -37.25
CA ILE A 527 11.59 -29.31 -38.58
C ILE A 527 12.31 -27.99 -38.86
N LEU A 528 13.36 -27.99 -39.68
CA LEU A 528 14.20 -26.81 -39.93
C LEU A 528 13.56 -25.86 -40.97
N PRO A 529 13.80 -24.52 -40.88
CA PRO A 529 13.28 -23.55 -41.83
C PRO A 529 14.05 -23.57 -43.16
N PRO A 530 13.46 -22.98 -44.24
CA PRO A 530 14.12 -22.94 -45.54
C PRO A 530 15.38 -22.08 -45.61
N LEU A 531 16.20 -22.35 -46.61
CA LEU A 531 17.37 -21.57 -46.98
C LEU A 531 16.98 -20.15 -47.43
N ALA A 532 17.86 -19.19 -47.13
CA ALA A 532 17.66 -17.78 -47.47
C ALA A 532 17.59 -17.54 -48.99
N ILE A 533 16.73 -16.60 -49.40
CA ILE A 533 16.61 -16.18 -50.79
C ILE A 533 17.91 -15.49 -51.28
N THR A 534 18.17 -15.56 -52.59
CA THR A 534 19.32 -14.91 -53.24
C THR A 534 18.87 -14.02 -54.40
N GLY A 535 19.68 -13.03 -54.78
CA GLY A 535 19.46 -12.23 -56.01
C GLY A 535 18.35 -11.17 -55.97
N LEU A 536 18.00 -10.62 -54.80
CA LEU A 536 16.96 -9.59 -54.66
C LEU A 536 17.36 -8.23 -55.30
N THR A 537 16.51 -7.66 -56.16
CA THR A 537 16.72 -6.37 -56.87
C THR A 537 15.44 -5.50 -56.93
N ALA A 538 15.57 -4.20 -57.22
CA ALA A 538 14.47 -3.22 -57.35
C ALA A 538 14.62 -2.27 -58.57
N ILE A 539 13.54 -1.97 -59.30
CA ILE A 539 13.52 -1.09 -60.49
C ILE A 539 12.45 0.01 -60.33
N VAL A 540 12.83 1.30 -60.39
CA VAL A 540 11.92 2.47 -60.24
C VAL A 540 11.32 2.90 -61.58
N HIS A 541 10.02 3.19 -61.61
CA HIS A 541 9.30 3.59 -62.83
C HIS A 541 9.37 5.11 -63.09
N ALA A 542 9.23 5.52 -64.36
CA ALA A 542 9.44 6.90 -64.82
C ALA A 542 8.45 7.94 -64.25
N THR A 543 7.27 7.51 -63.79
CA THR A 543 6.26 8.37 -63.14
C THR A 543 6.65 8.76 -61.70
N GLY A 544 7.71 8.14 -61.16
CA GLY A 544 8.32 8.44 -59.86
C GLY A 544 7.54 7.99 -58.62
N ASN A 545 6.40 7.32 -58.80
CA ASN A 545 5.50 6.88 -57.72
C ASN A 545 5.35 5.34 -57.60
N SER A 546 6.20 4.56 -58.28
CA SER A 546 6.14 3.08 -58.30
C SER A 546 7.50 2.41 -58.58
N ALA A 547 7.64 1.14 -58.19
CA ALA A 547 8.84 0.31 -58.40
C ALA A 547 8.56 -1.21 -58.36
N THR A 548 9.36 -2.03 -59.05
CA THR A 548 9.23 -3.50 -59.08
C THR A 548 10.37 -4.21 -58.34
N LEU A 549 10.08 -5.19 -57.47
CA LEU A 549 11.05 -6.07 -56.79
C LEU A 549 11.18 -7.44 -57.51
N SER A 550 12.37 -8.07 -57.54
CA SER A 550 12.57 -9.44 -58.11
C SER A 550 13.71 -10.25 -57.45
N TRP A 551 13.62 -11.59 -57.37
CA TRP A 551 14.62 -12.50 -56.74
C TRP A 551 14.71 -13.93 -57.36
N ASN A 552 15.68 -14.74 -56.93
CA ASN A 552 15.86 -16.15 -57.35
C ASN A 552 14.98 -17.12 -56.53
N PRO A 553 14.46 -18.21 -57.14
CA PRO A 553 13.70 -19.24 -56.41
C PRO A 553 14.57 -20.10 -55.48
N VAL A 554 13.99 -20.61 -54.38
CA VAL A 554 14.65 -21.47 -53.38
C VAL A 554 14.42 -22.94 -53.76
N SER A 555 15.48 -23.76 -53.66
CA SER A 555 15.54 -25.13 -54.23
C SER A 555 15.16 -26.24 -53.23
N GLU A 556 14.17 -26.00 -52.39
CA GLU A 556 13.66 -26.98 -51.41
C GLU A 556 12.29 -27.51 -51.83
N ALA A 557 12.03 -28.79 -51.53
CA ALA A 557 10.86 -29.51 -52.06
C ALA A 557 9.54 -29.05 -51.43
N ASP A 558 9.60 -28.34 -50.30
CA ASP A 558 8.48 -27.94 -49.48
C ASP A 558 8.24 -26.42 -49.46
N ILE A 559 8.85 -25.64 -50.36
CA ILE A 559 8.57 -24.19 -50.47
C ILE A 559 7.11 -23.92 -50.86
N ALA A 560 6.40 -23.16 -50.03
CA ALA A 560 5.02 -22.72 -50.25
C ALA A 560 4.88 -21.32 -50.86
N GLY A 561 5.88 -20.44 -50.72
CA GLY A 561 5.85 -19.10 -51.29
C GLY A 561 6.90 -18.13 -50.73
N TYR A 562 6.65 -16.83 -50.85
CA TYR A 562 7.51 -15.74 -50.41
C TYR A 562 6.74 -14.65 -49.67
N ARG A 563 7.36 -14.04 -48.66
CA ARG A 563 6.82 -12.91 -47.89
C ARG A 563 7.65 -11.65 -48.12
N ILE A 564 6.97 -10.53 -48.35
CA ILE A 564 7.57 -9.22 -48.64
C ILE A 564 7.31 -8.28 -47.47
N TYR A 565 8.34 -7.56 -47.03
CA TYR A 565 8.29 -6.68 -45.87
C TYR A 565 8.80 -5.28 -46.20
N SER A 566 8.26 -4.26 -45.52
CA SER A 566 8.79 -2.90 -45.54
C SER A 566 10.09 -2.80 -44.74
N GLY A 567 10.80 -1.67 -44.86
CA GLY A 567 12.02 -1.37 -44.11
C GLY A 567 11.85 -1.43 -42.58
N ASP A 568 10.63 -1.14 -42.10
CA ASP A 568 10.26 -1.21 -40.69
C ASP A 568 9.86 -2.63 -40.24
N GLY A 569 9.93 -3.62 -41.14
CA GLY A 569 9.68 -5.03 -40.85
C GLY A 569 8.22 -5.48 -40.95
N ASN A 570 7.31 -4.62 -41.42
CA ASN A 570 5.88 -4.94 -41.59
C ASN A 570 5.65 -5.81 -42.83
N LEU A 571 4.85 -6.87 -42.70
CA LEU A 571 4.46 -7.73 -43.82
C LEU A 571 3.53 -6.97 -44.78
N ILE A 572 3.93 -6.91 -46.05
CA ILE A 572 3.21 -6.22 -47.12
C ILE A 572 2.40 -7.21 -47.95
N ALA A 573 3.00 -8.35 -48.31
CA ALA A 573 2.38 -9.34 -49.16
C ALA A 573 2.96 -10.74 -48.93
N THR A 574 2.15 -11.75 -49.22
CA THR A 574 2.59 -13.14 -49.39
C THR A 574 2.24 -13.57 -50.81
N ILE A 575 3.21 -14.03 -51.58
CA ILE A 575 3.05 -14.37 -53.00
C ILE A 575 3.74 -15.68 -53.34
N SER A 576 3.34 -16.33 -54.42
CA SER A 576 4.00 -17.54 -54.95
C SER A 576 4.93 -17.26 -56.13
N THR A 577 5.03 -16.00 -56.56
CA THR A 577 5.90 -15.54 -57.65
C THR A 577 7.20 -14.97 -57.10
N THR A 578 8.18 -14.74 -57.99
CA THR A 578 9.48 -14.15 -57.63
C THR A 578 9.59 -12.66 -57.96
N THR A 579 8.45 -11.98 -58.15
CA THR A 579 8.35 -10.55 -58.46
C THR A 579 7.19 -9.87 -57.72
N PHE A 580 7.34 -8.58 -57.36
CA PHE A 580 6.32 -7.81 -56.64
C PHE A 580 6.32 -6.32 -57.04
N GLU A 581 5.14 -5.72 -57.22
CA GLU A 581 4.96 -4.30 -57.62
C GLU A 581 4.66 -3.39 -56.42
N LEU A 582 5.33 -2.24 -56.34
CA LEU A 582 5.17 -1.20 -55.34
C LEU A 582 4.51 0.03 -55.97
N THR A 583 3.49 0.58 -55.31
CA THR A 583 2.72 1.74 -55.78
C THR A 583 2.59 2.80 -54.67
N ASN A 584 2.20 4.03 -55.04
CA ASN A 584 2.00 5.16 -54.11
C ASN A 584 3.28 5.60 -53.37
N LEU A 585 4.43 5.50 -54.04
CA LEU A 585 5.70 5.98 -53.48
C LEU A 585 5.74 7.52 -53.46
N THR A 586 6.34 8.06 -52.41
CA THR A 586 6.54 9.49 -52.20
C THR A 586 7.78 9.95 -52.95
N TYR A 587 7.63 10.96 -53.81
CA TYR A 587 8.72 11.61 -54.53
C TYR A 587 9.86 12.05 -53.61
N GLY A 588 11.10 11.83 -54.06
CA GLY A 588 12.32 12.17 -53.31
C GLY A 588 12.64 11.26 -52.13
N ALA A 589 11.81 10.25 -51.83
CA ALA A 589 12.00 9.38 -50.67
C ALA A 589 12.84 8.13 -50.98
N GLY A 590 13.63 7.70 -49.99
CA GLY A 590 14.37 6.44 -50.00
C GLY A 590 13.56 5.31 -49.35
N TYR A 591 13.58 4.12 -49.95
CA TYR A 591 12.85 2.94 -49.50
C TYR A 591 13.80 1.76 -49.28
N THR A 592 13.48 0.92 -48.30
CA THR A 592 14.10 -0.40 -48.08
C THR A 592 13.00 -1.46 -47.97
N TYR A 593 13.21 -2.62 -48.59
CA TYR A 593 12.29 -3.76 -48.52
C TYR A 593 13.05 -5.06 -48.26
N TYR A 594 12.37 -6.03 -47.63
CA TYR A 594 12.92 -7.36 -47.38
C TYR A 594 12.03 -8.46 -47.95
N VAL A 595 12.62 -9.60 -48.32
CA VAL A 595 11.90 -10.79 -48.78
C VAL A 595 12.44 -12.06 -48.10
N SER A 596 11.57 -13.01 -47.78
CA SER A 596 11.88 -14.36 -47.25
C SER A 596 11.13 -15.44 -48.01
N ALA A 597 11.65 -16.66 -48.03
CA ALA A 597 10.94 -17.86 -48.49
C ALA A 597 10.16 -18.49 -47.32
N VAL A 598 9.02 -19.11 -47.61
CA VAL A 598 8.21 -19.84 -46.62
C VAL A 598 7.94 -21.26 -47.11
N ASP A 599 8.07 -22.25 -46.23
CA ASP A 599 7.73 -23.66 -46.53
C ASP A 599 6.24 -24.00 -46.30
N ALA A 600 5.86 -25.24 -46.61
CA ALA A 600 4.52 -25.80 -46.47
C ALA A 600 4.07 -25.93 -45.01
N THR A 601 5.01 -25.89 -44.06
CA THR A 601 4.72 -25.83 -42.62
C THR A 601 4.54 -24.41 -42.10
N GLY A 602 4.91 -23.41 -42.91
CA GLY A 602 4.82 -21.99 -42.62
C GLY A 602 6.08 -21.37 -42.00
N LEU A 603 7.22 -22.09 -41.94
CA LEU A 603 8.48 -21.54 -41.44
C LEU A 603 9.15 -20.68 -42.51
N GLU A 604 9.79 -19.59 -42.07
CA GLU A 604 10.43 -18.62 -42.95
C GLU A 604 11.96 -18.71 -42.93
N SER A 605 12.55 -18.51 -44.10
CA SER A 605 13.99 -18.30 -44.24
C SER A 605 14.45 -16.97 -43.63
N PRO A 606 15.76 -16.79 -43.39
CA PRO A 606 16.33 -15.46 -43.17
C PRO A 606 15.93 -14.47 -44.30
N ARG A 607 15.67 -13.21 -43.92
CA ARG A 607 15.23 -12.14 -44.84
C ARG A 607 16.41 -11.54 -45.61
N ALA A 608 16.29 -11.38 -46.93
CA ALA A 608 17.22 -10.57 -47.73
C ALA A 608 16.64 -9.18 -48.02
N GLY A 609 17.46 -8.13 -48.11
CA GLY A 609 17.01 -6.74 -48.24
C GLY A 609 17.54 -5.99 -49.47
N VAL A 610 16.79 -4.97 -49.92
CA VAL A 610 17.15 -4.07 -51.05
C VAL A 610 16.68 -2.63 -50.79
N SER A 611 17.44 -1.62 -51.25
CA SER A 611 17.12 -0.18 -51.06
C SER A 611 17.20 0.63 -52.37
N PHE A 612 16.34 1.64 -52.55
CA PHE A 612 16.28 2.54 -53.72
C PHE A 612 15.62 3.91 -53.41
N THR A 613 15.70 4.91 -54.31
CA THR A 613 15.13 6.28 -54.11
C THR A 613 14.30 6.76 -55.31
N THR A 614 13.21 7.48 -55.08
CA THR A 614 12.33 8.08 -56.13
C THR A 614 12.72 9.52 -56.55
N PRO A 615 12.34 10.04 -57.75
CA PRO A 615 12.65 11.40 -58.24
C PRO A 615 11.97 12.56 -57.45
N VAL A 616 12.46 13.82 -57.54
CA VAL A 616 12.00 15.01 -56.77
C VAL A 616 10.93 15.86 -57.53
N ASN A 617 9.95 16.43 -56.82
CA ASN A 617 8.89 17.30 -57.38
C ASN A 617 9.21 18.82 -57.22
N GLY A 618 8.86 19.66 -58.20
CA GLY A 618 9.11 21.11 -58.19
C GLY A 618 8.34 21.87 -57.09
N SER A 619 8.87 23.02 -56.66
CA SER A 619 8.37 23.76 -55.48
C SER A 619 7.28 24.79 -55.76
N ALA A 620 7.05 25.13 -57.03
CA ALA A 620 6.00 26.06 -57.46
C ALA A 620 4.68 25.32 -57.73
N ARG A 621 3.54 25.95 -57.43
CA ARG A 621 2.19 25.41 -57.73
C ARG A 621 1.27 26.48 -58.32
N ALA A 622 0.33 26.06 -59.18
CA ALA A 622 -0.72 26.93 -59.71
C ALA A 622 -2.09 26.22 -59.69
N VAL A 623 -3.16 26.98 -59.47
CA VAL A 623 -4.54 26.49 -59.40
C VAL A 623 -5.42 27.36 -60.27
N ILE A 624 -6.22 26.75 -61.16
CA ILE A 624 -7.15 27.49 -62.01
C ILE A 624 -8.34 27.97 -61.17
N GLY A 625 -8.52 29.29 -61.12
CA GLY A 625 -9.62 29.94 -60.39
C GLY A 625 -10.80 30.32 -61.29
N VAL A 626 -10.56 30.53 -62.59
CA VAL A 626 -11.56 30.89 -63.62
C VAL A 626 -11.23 30.13 -64.91
N PRO A 627 -12.20 29.49 -65.58
CA PRO A 627 -13.54 29.19 -65.09
C PRO A 627 -13.49 28.29 -63.84
N LYS A 628 -14.58 28.24 -63.08
CA LYS A 628 -14.71 27.27 -61.99
C LYS A 628 -14.96 25.87 -62.55
N ASP A 629 -14.58 24.87 -61.77
CA ASP A 629 -14.86 23.47 -62.08
C ASP A 629 -16.34 23.23 -62.39
N GLY A 630 -16.60 22.42 -63.42
CA GLY A 630 -17.92 22.02 -63.90
C GLY A 630 -18.65 23.00 -64.83
N LYS A 631 -18.05 24.15 -65.19
CA LYS A 631 -18.72 25.16 -66.03
C LYS A 631 -18.80 24.79 -67.51
N LYS A 632 -19.90 25.19 -68.16
CA LYS A 632 -20.04 25.14 -69.62
C LYS A 632 -19.53 26.41 -70.29
N ILE A 633 -18.68 26.29 -71.31
CA ILE A 633 -18.02 27.43 -71.94
C ILE A 633 -18.16 27.40 -73.47
N TRP A 634 -18.27 28.58 -74.08
CA TRP A 634 -18.21 28.78 -75.54
C TRP A 634 -17.67 30.17 -75.89
N GLY A 635 -17.20 30.35 -77.12
CA GLY A 635 -16.70 31.64 -77.63
C GLY A 635 -15.31 31.55 -78.26
N ASN A 636 -14.91 32.63 -78.93
CA ASN A 636 -13.62 32.68 -79.64
C ASN A 636 -12.43 33.18 -78.79
N ALA A 637 -12.67 33.64 -77.54
CA ALA A 637 -11.62 34.04 -76.60
C ALA A 637 -12.10 33.92 -75.14
N VAL A 638 -12.15 32.69 -74.60
CA VAL A 638 -12.59 32.41 -73.22
C VAL A 638 -11.43 32.57 -72.24
N THR A 639 -11.61 33.35 -71.17
CA THR A 639 -10.58 33.60 -70.16
C THR A 639 -10.36 32.37 -69.26
N ILE A 640 -9.10 31.95 -69.12
CA ILE A 640 -8.62 31.01 -68.09
C ILE A 640 -7.64 31.74 -67.19
N LYS A 641 -7.90 31.82 -65.87
CA LYS A 641 -7.05 32.46 -64.87
C LYS A 641 -6.61 31.46 -63.81
N ALA A 642 -5.33 31.48 -63.43
CA ALA A 642 -4.80 30.72 -62.31
C ALA A 642 -4.10 31.61 -61.28
N ASP A 643 -4.20 31.19 -60.02
CA ASP A 643 -3.42 31.72 -58.91
C ASP A 643 -2.25 30.78 -58.65
N ALA A 644 -1.05 31.32 -58.47
CA ALA A 644 0.15 30.53 -58.25
C ALA A 644 0.87 30.94 -56.97
N THR A 645 1.72 30.05 -56.47
CA THR A 645 2.61 30.34 -55.33
C THR A 645 3.68 31.36 -55.76
N ASP A 646 4.20 32.14 -54.80
CA ASP A 646 5.22 33.18 -55.06
C ASP A 646 6.53 32.63 -55.66
N SER A 647 6.75 31.32 -55.55
CA SER A 647 7.86 30.60 -56.17
C SER A 647 7.69 30.35 -57.68
N ALA A 648 6.53 30.65 -58.27
CA ALA A 648 6.26 30.40 -59.68
C ALA A 648 6.99 31.41 -60.59
N SER A 649 7.91 30.92 -61.41
CA SER A 649 8.61 31.70 -62.43
C SER A 649 7.80 31.88 -63.71
N LYS A 650 6.98 30.88 -64.06
CA LYS A 650 6.01 30.89 -65.16
C LYS A 650 4.93 29.82 -64.96
N VAL A 651 3.79 30.00 -65.61
CA VAL A 651 2.66 29.06 -65.58
C VAL A 651 2.28 28.64 -67.00
N GLN A 652 2.25 27.33 -67.24
CA GLN A 652 1.82 26.73 -68.51
C GLN A 652 0.41 26.17 -68.38
N PHE A 653 -0.54 26.72 -69.13
CA PHE A 653 -1.90 26.21 -69.17
C PHE A 653 -2.02 25.07 -70.18
N GLN A 654 -2.66 23.99 -69.75
CA GLN A 654 -2.80 22.78 -70.55
C GLN A 654 -4.23 22.24 -70.46
N CYS A 655 -4.68 21.61 -71.54
CA CYS A 655 -5.94 20.89 -71.59
C CYS A 655 -5.74 19.46 -72.11
N ARG A 656 -6.69 18.60 -71.81
CA ARG A 656 -6.90 17.33 -72.53
C ARG A 656 -8.37 17.01 -72.62
N LYS A 657 -8.78 16.29 -73.67
CA LYS A 657 -10.17 15.81 -73.76
C LYS A 657 -10.36 14.60 -72.85
N GLU A 658 -11.57 14.45 -72.30
CA GLU A 658 -11.93 13.24 -71.55
C GLU A 658 -11.74 11.98 -72.41
N GLY A 659 -10.91 11.04 -71.92
CA GLY A 659 -10.50 9.82 -72.63
C GLY A 659 -9.08 9.85 -73.22
N GLU A 660 -8.43 11.01 -73.27
CA GLU A 660 -7.04 11.15 -73.72
C GLU A 660 -6.05 11.06 -72.56
N ALA A 661 -4.88 10.48 -72.81
CA ALA A 661 -3.82 10.26 -71.81
C ALA A 661 -2.80 11.41 -71.72
N VAL A 662 -2.74 12.29 -72.73
CA VAL A 662 -1.70 13.32 -72.85
C VAL A 662 -2.32 14.71 -72.81
N TYR A 663 -1.72 15.62 -72.03
CA TYR A 663 -2.07 17.03 -72.01
C TYR A 663 -1.42 17.79 -73.17
N THR A 664 -2.18 18.68 -73.78
CA THR A 664 -1.74 19.62 -74.82
C THR A 664 -1.72 21.04 -74.28
N ASP A 665 -0.72 21.83 -74.68
CA ASP A 665 -0.60 23.23 -74.29
C ASP A 665 -1.70 24.09 -74.94
N ILE A 666 -2.38 24.91 -74.14
CA ILE A 666 -3.42 25.85 -74.61
C ILE A 666 -2.76 27.07 -75.27
N SER A 667 -1.64 27.52 -74.71
CA SER A 667 -0.86 28.69 -75.15
C SER A 667 0.63 28.46 -74.85
N SER A 668 1.49 29.44 -75.11
CA SER A 668 2.80 29.49 -74.45
C SER A 668 2.66 29.81 -72.96
N ALA A 669 3.65 29.42 -72.15
CA ALA A 669 3.67 29.73 -70.72
C ALA A 669 3.66 31.25 -70.46
N ASP A 670 2.87 31.66 -69.46
CA ASP A 670 2.77 33.04 -69.00
C ASP A 670 3.73 33.27 -67.83
N SER A 671 4.54 34.32 -67.90
CA SER A 671 5.54 34.67 -66.88
C SER A 671 5.13 35.86 -66.01
N ASN A 672 3.93 36.44 -66.19
CA ASN A 672 3.52 37.65 -65.48
C ASN A 672 2.22 37.43 -64.69
N ALA A 673 2.24 37.67 -63.38
CA ALA A 673 1.03 37.61 -62.55
C ALA A 673 0.11 38.87 -62.73
N PRO A 674 -1.22 38.74 -62.56
CA PRO A 674 -1.99 37.49 -62.43
C PRO A 674 -1.85 36.65 -63.70
N TYR A 675 -1.85 35.32 -63.61
CA TYR A 675 -1.64 34.44 -64.77
C TYR A 675 -2.97 34.15 -65.46
N ALA A 676 -3.12 34.56 -66.71
CA ALA A 676 -4.33 34.29 -67.48
C ALA A 676 -4.06 34.17 -68.99
N VAL A 677 -4.89 33.37 -69.67
CA VAL A 677 -4.81 33.12 -71.11
C VAL A 677 -6.20 33.11 -71.73
N TYR A 678 -6.30 33.47 -73.02
CA TYR A 678 -7.51 33.24 -73.80
C TYR A 678 -7.45 31.88 -74.49
N TRP A 679 -8.53 31.13 -74.37
CA TRP A 679 -8.71 29.87 -75.08
C TRP A 679 -9.79 30.02 -76.16
N ASN A 680 -9.41 29.87 -77.43
CA ASN A 680 -10.35 29.87 -78.55
C ASN A 680 -11.01 28.49 -78.65
N VAL A 681 -12.14 28.30 -77.96
CA VAL A 681 -12.88 27.04 -77.95
C VAL A 681 -13.77 26.85 -79.19
N SER A 682 -13.91 27.88 -80.03
CA SER A 682 -14.57 27.80 -81.35
C SER A 682 -13.66 27.28 -82.47
N ASP A 683 -12.37 27.00 -82.18
CA ASP A 683 -11.42 26.45 -83.15
C ASP A 683 -11.90 25.08 -83.68
N ALA A 684 -11.84 24.85 -84.99
CA ALA A 684 -12.31 23.63 -85.63
C ALA A 684 -11.63 22.33 -85.16
N ARG A 685 -10.48 22.44 -84.46
CA ARG A 685 -9.77 21.31 -83.83
C ARG A 685 -10.34 20.93 -82.47
N ILE A 686 -11.13 21.79 -81.85
CA ILE A 686 -11.78 21.59 -80.57
C ILE A 686 -13.23 21.18 -80.85
N SER A 687 -13.64 20.06 -80.28
CA SER A 687 -14.99 19.51 -80.50
C SER A 687 -15.77 19.53 -79.19
N THR A 688 -17.09 19.68 -79.28
CA THR A 688 -18.01 19.64 -78.13
C THR A 688 -17.70 18.43 -77.24
N GLY A 689 -17.61 18.65 -75.92
CA GLY A 689 -17.25 17.60 -74.97
C GLY A 689 -16.58 18.10 -73.69
N THR A 690 -16.27 17.15 -72.80
CA THR A 690 -15.59 17.44 -71.53
C THR A 690 -14.08 17.58 -71.74
N TYR A 691 -13.50 18.63 -71.14
CA TYR A 691 -12.07 18.86 -71.10
C TYR A 691 -11.58 19.01 -69.65
N TYR A 692 -10.40 18.47 -69.37
CA TYR A 692 -9.67 18.70 -68.12
C TYR A 692 -8.62 19.79 -68.36
N LEU A 693 -8.66 20.84 -67.55
CA LEU A 693 -7.73 21.95 -67.58
C LEU A 693 -6.81 21.90 -66.37
N ARG A 694 -5.55 22.25 -66.56
CA ARG A 694 -4.58 22.41 -65.48
C ARG A 694 -3.62 23.56 -65.76
N ALA A 695 -3.04 24.10 -64.68
CA ALA A 695 -2.00 25.11 -64.73
C ALA A 695 -0.73 24.53 -64.11
N VAL A 696 0.31 24.31 -64.92
CA VAL A 696 1.59 23.78 -64.47
C VAL A 696 2.50 24.95 -64.11
N ALA A 697 2.81 25.12 -62.83
CA ALA A 697 3.78 26.09 -62.38
C ALA A 697 5.20 25.52 -62.49
N PHE A 698 6.15 26.38 -62.84
CA PHE A 698 7.57 26.09 -62.82
C PHE A 698 8.23 26.94 -61.76
N ASP A 699 9.14 26.38 -60.98
CA ASP A 699 9.95 27.17 -60.05
C ASP A 699 11.09 27.92 -60.76
N SER A 700 11.93 28.64 -60.01
CA SER A 700 13.05 29.41 -60.55
C SER A 700 14.12 28.55 -61.23
N ASP A 701 14.21 27.28 -60.86
CA ASP A 701 15.16 26.31 -61.42
C ASP A 701 14.61 25.60 -62.67
N GLY A 702 13.36 25.92 -63.03
CA GLY A 702 12.68 25.34 -64.19
C GLY A 702 12.11 23.94 -63.93
N LEU A 703 12.03 23.50 -62.67
CA LEU A 703 11.38 22.23 -62.32
C LEU A 703 9.85 22.40 -62.34
N PRO A 704 9.10 21.55 -63.07
CA PRO A 704 7.65 21.63 -63.11
C PRO A 704 7.01 21.03 -61.84
N ASP A 705 5.83 21.52 -61.47
CA ASP A 705 4.91 20.76 -60.62
C ASP A 705 4.52 19.47 -61.37
N LEU A 706 4.96 18.32 -60.85
CA LEU A 706 4.64 17.00 -61.40
C LEU A 706 3.24 16.52 -60.98
N SER A 707 2.55 17.26 -60.11
CA SER A 707 1.18 16.97 -59.65
C SER A 707 0.30 18.23 -59.58
N PRO A 708 0.08 18.95 -60.70
CA PRO A 708 -0.73 20.15 -60.75
C PRO A 708 -2.23 19.83 -60.55
N PRO A 709 -2.98 20.63 -59.78
CA PRO A 709 -4.42 20.48 -59.63
C PRO A 709 -5.17 20.67 -60.95
N GLU A 710 -6.24 19.89 -61.14
CA GLU A 710 -7.05 19.88 -62.36
C GLU A 710 -8.47 20.38 -62.09
N ILE A 711 -9.07 21.01 -63.10
CA ILE A 711 -10.52 21.30 -63.14
C ILE A 711 -11.13 20.76 -64.44
N ARG A 712 -12.43 20.52 -64.43
CA ARG A 712 -13.24 20.03 -65.55
C ARG A 712 -14.10 21.15 -66.12
N VAL A 713 -14.18 21.27 -67.43
CA VAL A 713 -15.13 22.15 -68.14
C VAL A 713 -15.82 21.42 -69.27
N LEU A 714 -16.99 21.91 -69.69
CA LEU A 714 -17.73 21.38 -70.85
C LEU A 714 -17.76 22.43 -71.96
N VAL A 715 -17.22 22.10 -73.13
CA VAL A 715 -17.36 22.94 -74.33
C VAL A 715 -18.70 22.59 -74.99
N ASP A 716 -19.63 23.55 -75.03
CA ASP A 716 -21.03 23.37 -75.47
C ASP A 716 -21.57 24.66 -76.13
N ASP A 717 -21.69 24.66 -77.47
CA ASP A 717 -22.07 25.82 -78.28
C ASP A 717 -23.56 26.14 -78.27
N ALA A 718 -24.39 25.20 -77.83
CA ALA A 718 -25.83 25.35 -77.77
C ALA A 718 -26.32 25.91 -76.42
N ASN A 719 -25.56 25.70 -75.33
CA ASN A 719 -26.02 25.98 -73.97
C ASN A 719 -24.86 26.30 -73.00
N ALA A 720 -24.02 27.28 -73.32
CA ALA A 720 -22.89 27.69 -72.48
C ALA A 720 -23.32 28.58 -71.28
N ASP A 721 -22.69 28.34 -70.12
CA ASP A 721 -22.81 29.20 -68.93
C ASP A 721 -22.00 30.49 -69.08
N ILE A 722 -20.89 30.40 -69.84
CA ILE A 722 -19.96 31.49 -70.11
C ILE A 722 -19.79 31.56 -71.63
N VAL A 723 -20.23 32.66 -72.24
CA VAL A 723 -19.96 33.00 -73.64
C VAL A 723 -19.07 34.23 -73.65
N GLU A 724 -17.84 34.09 -74.16
CA GLU A 724 -16.86 35.18 -74.19
C GLU A 724 -16.21 35.27 -75.58
N ASP A 725 -16.56 36.35 -76.29
CA ASP A 725 -16.02 36.68 -77.61
C ASP A 725 -15.12 37.93 -77.53
N GLY A 726 -14.14 37.88 -76.63
CA GLY A 726 -13.14 38.94 -76.48
C GLY A 726 -12.27 39.14 -77.73
N ASN A 727 -11.52 40.24 -77.80
CA ASN A 727 -10.52 40.38 -78.86
C ASN A 727 -9.28 39.51 -78.51
N PRO A 728 -9.00 38.44 -79.27
CA PRO A 728 -7.85 37.56 -79.00
C PRO A 728 -6.49 38.26 -79.19
N GLU A 729 -6.47 39.47 -79.77
CA GLU A 729 -5.26 40.30 -79.90
C GLU A 729 -4.94 41.16 -78.64
N VAL A 730 -5.76 41.10 -77.57
CA VAL A 730 -5.57 41.88 -76.32
C VAL A 730 -5.17 40.96 -75.16
N ASP A 731 -4.27 41.39 -74.27
CA ASP A 731 -3.84 40.62 -73.09
C ASP A 731 -4.85 40.72 -71.92
N PRO A 732 -5.47 39.60 -71.45
CA PRO A 732 -6.43 39.60 -70.33
C PRO A 732 -5.82 40.04 -68.97
N ASN A 733 -4.49 40.00 -68.81
CA ASN A 733 -3.80 40.41 -67.58
C ASN A 733 -3.80 41.93 -67.37
N ALA A 734 -3.98 42.73 -68.42
CA ALA A 734 -4.06 44.19 -68.29
C ALA A 734 -5.32 44.68 -67.54
N GLN A 735 -6.40 43.88 -67.51
CA GLN A 735 -7.71 44.30 -66.99
C GLN A 735 -7.93 43.91 -65.50
N HIS A 736 -7.37 42.78 -65.03
CA HIS A 736 -7.56 42.25 -63.67
C HIS A 736 -6.66 42.86 -62.59
N ARG A 737 -5.53 43.49 -62.94
CA ARG A 737 -4.59 44.12 -61.99
C ARG A 737 -5.16 45.29 -61.18
N LYS A 738 -6.41 45.72 -61.42
CA LYS A 738 -7.07 46.83 -60.73
C LYS A 738 -7.88 46.48 -59.46
N MET A 739 -8.17 45.19 -59.13
CA MET A 739 -9.15 44.83 -58.07
C MET A 739 -8.64 44.05 -56.83
N GLU A 740 -7.45 43.42 -56.82
CA GLU A 740 -6.95 42.60 -55.67
C GLU A 740 -5.72 43.20 -54.96
N LYS A 741 -5.43 44.49 -55.18
CA LYS A 741 -4.40 45.24 -54.45
C LYS A 741 -5.08 46.32 -53.64
N LEU A 742 -5.03 46.25 -52.31
CA LEU A 742 -5.19 47.46 -51.50
C LEU A 742 -3.88 47.81 -50.81
N ILE A 743 -3.50 49.05 -51.10
CA ILE A 743 -2.35 49.81 -50.64
C ILE A 743 -2.81 50.59 -49.41
N SER A 744 -1.91 50.83 -48.46
CA SER A 744 -2.18 51.63 -47.26
C SER A 744 -2.59 53.06 -47.64
N ASP A 745 -3.83 53.45 -47.32
CA ASP A 745 -4.23 54.86 -47.26
C ASP A 745 -4.76 55.17 -45.84
N ASN A 746 -4.25 56.26 -45.26
CA ASN A 746 -4.21 56.67 -43.84
C ASN A 746 -5.50 56.75 -42.98
N ASN A 747 -6.51 55.89 -43.14
CA ASN A 747 -7.71 55.83 -42.27
C ASN A 747 -7.94 54.42 -41.69
N ALA A 748 -8.56 54.33 -40.51
CA ALA A 748 -8.79 53.09 -39.75
C ALA A 748 -9.30 51.94 -40.65
N GLN A 749 -8.54 50.83 -40.72
CA GLN A 749 -8.81 49.74 -41.65
C GLN A 749 -9.52 48.57 -40.94
N LYS A 750 -10.57 48.02 -41.57
CA LYS A 750 -11.26 46.79 -41.17
C LYS A 750 -10.95 45.70 -42.19
N ILE A 751 -10.47 44.55 -41.72
CA ILE A 751 -10.23 43.36 -42.56
C ILE A 751 -11.20 42.28 -42.10
N GLU A 752 -12.06 41.81 -43.00
CA GLU A 752 -13.08 40.80 -42.71
C GLU A 752 -12.97 39.67 -43.74
N THR A 753 -12.90 38.44 -43.25
CA THR A 753 -12.85 37.24 -44.07
C THR A 753 -14.24 36.58 -44.13
N LEU A 754 -14.46 35.70 -45.11
CA LEU A 754 -15.75 35.02 -45.33
C LEU A 754 -16.23 34.18 -44.13
N ASP A 755 -15.35 33.78 -43.20
CA ASP A 755 -15.68 32.94 -42.03
C ASP A 755 -16.00 33.74 -40.75
N GLY A 756 -16.04 35.07 -40.84
CA GLY A 756 -16.34 35.96 -39.73
C GLY A 756 -15.12 36.38 -38.89
N THR A 757 -13.91 35.92 -39.22
CA THR A 757 -12.68 36.47 -38.62
C THR A 757 -12.51 37.92 -39.06
N ASN A 758 -12.36 38.81 -38.08
CA ASN A 758 -12.26 40.25 -38.31
C ASN A 758 -11.14 40.88 -37.50
N ILE A 759 -10.41 41.81 -38.12
CA ILE A 759 -9.41 42.66 -37.47
C ILE A 759 -9.73 44.13 -37.74
N VAL A 760 -9.76 44.93 -36.67
CA VAL A 760 -9.87 46.39 -36.76
C VAL A 760 -8.54 47.01 -36.35
N ILE A 761 -7.94 47.74 -37.30
CA ILE A 761 -6.62 48.35 -37.18
C ILE A 761 -6.79 49.86 -36.97
N PRO A 762 -6.36 50.41 -35.82
CA PRO A 762 -6.36 51.85 -35.61
C PRO A 762 -5.42 52.57 -36.60
N PRO A 763 -5.73 53.82 -36.97
CA PRO A 763 -4.85 54.62 -37.82
C PRO A 763 -3.43 54.68 -37.25
N GLY A 764 -2.41 54.39 -38.07
CA GLY A 764 -1.01 54.44 -37.68
C GLY A 764 -0.50 53.26 -36.84
N ALA A 765 -1.33 52.25 -36.56
CA ALA A 765 -0.93 51.07 -35.78
C ALA A 765 -0.04 50.09 -36.55
N VAL A 766 -0.11 50.15 -37.88
CA VAL A 766 0.67 49.35 -38.82
C VAL A 766 1.58 50.29 -39.63
N PRO A 767 2.87 49.95 -39.85
CA PRO A 767 3.76 50.75 -40.68
C PRO A 767 3.22 50.94 -42.11
N GLU A 768 3.46 52.11 -42.70
CA GLU A 768 2.99 52.46 -44.05
C GLU A 768 3.60 51.51 -45.11
N GLY A 769 2.77 51.02 -46.05
CA GLY A 769 3.19 50.08 -47.08
C GLY A 769 3.18 48.58 -46.68
N GLU A 770 2.84 48.25 -45.44
CA GLU A 770 2.73 46.86 -45.00
C GLU A 770 1.44 46.18 -45.47
N GLN A 771 1.53 44.89 -45.80
CA GLN A 771 0.40 44.04 -46.17
C GLN A 771 0.25 42.89 -45.19
N ILE A 772 -0.99 42.54 -44.85
CA ILE A 772 -1.30 41.50 -43.85
C ILE A 772 -1.86 40.27 -44.55
N GLN A 773 -1.33 39.10 -44.18
CA GLN A 773 -1.81 37.79 -44.62
C GLN A 773 -2.52 37.07 -43.46
N ILE A 774 -3.59 36.34 -43.78
CA ILE A 774 -4.43 35.60 -42.82
C ILE A 774 -4.51 34.13 -43.23
N GLN A 775 -4.26 33.20 -42.30
CA GLN A 775 -4.24 31.75 -42.54
C GLN A 775 -5.01 30.93 -41.47
N VAL A 776 -5.65 29.84 -41.89
CA VAL A 776 -6.37 28.85 -41.04
C VAL A 776 -5.42 27.72 -40.57
N VAL A 777 -5.53 27.26 -39.31
CA VAL A 777 -4.70 26.18 -38.73
C VAL A 777 -5.56 25.04 -38.17
N GLY A 778 -5.23 23.78 -38.50
CA GLY A 778 -6.14 22.63 -38.35
C GLY A 778 -5.95 21.67 -37.15
N ASN A 779 -4.78 21.57 -36.49
CA ASN A 779 -4.54 20.60 -35.39
C ASN A 779 -3.74 21.21 -34.23
N VAL A 780 -4.24 21.10 -32.98
CA VAL A 780 -3.62 21.67 -31.77
C VAL A 780 -3.70 20.69 -30.58
N GLU A 781 -2.78 19.72 -30.48
CA GLU A 781 -2.79 18.74 -29.36
C GLU A 781 -1.49 18.68 -28.53
N ALA A 782 -0.44 19.42 -28.90
CA ALA A 782 0.89 19.20 -28.32
C ALA A 782 1.18 19.89 -26.97
N SER A 783 0.33 20.77 -26.44
CA SER A 783 0.60 21.46 -25.16
C SER A 783 -0.64 22.11 -24.54
N LEU A 784 -1.49 21.33 -23.84
CA LEU A 784 -2.69 21.86 -23.15
C LEU A 784 -2.40 22.38 -21.74
N GLN A 785 -1.26 23.05 -21.55
CA GLN A 785 -0.83 23.59 -20.26
C GLN A 785 -0.57 25.08 -20.38
N ALA A 786 -1.07 25.84 -19.41
CA ALA A 786 -0.81 27.27 -19.26
C ALA A 786 -0.59 27.60 -17.79
N GLY A 787 0.67 27.85 -17.40
CA GLY A 787 1.00 28.31 -16.04
C GLY A 787 0.44 27.43 -14.91
N GLY A 788 0.44 26.11 -15.07
CA GLY A 788 -0.08 25.15 -14.08
C GLY A 788 -1.58 24.87 -14.13
N LYS A 789 -2.28 25.32 -15.18
CA LYS A 789 -3.70 25.00 -15.46
C LYS A 789 -3.80 24.06 -16.66
N ILE A 790 -4.81 23.19 -16.65
CA ILE A 790 -5.19 22.36 -17.80
C ILE A 790 -6.17 23.17 -18.68
N LEU A 791 -5.90 23.21 -20.00
CA LEU A 791 -6.75 23.89 -20.99
C LEU A 791 -7.60 22.90 -21.79
N LYS A 792 -8.88 23.23 -22.01
CA LYS A 792 -9.79 22.49 -22.89
C LYS A 792 -10.14 23.32 -24.15
N PRO A 793 -9.82 22.86 -25.38
CA PRO A 793 -10.02 23.64 -26.61
C PRO A 793 -11.50 23.75 -27.02
N ALA A 794 -11.88 24.88 -27.64
CA ALA A 794 -13.29 25.20 -27.88
C ALA A 794 -13.57 26.05 -29.15
N GLY A 795 -12.74 26.00 -30.20
CA GLY A 795 -13.01 26.80 -31.41
C GLY A 795 -11.92 26.79 -32.49
N VAL A 796 -11.96 27.82 -33.33
CA VAL A 796 -11.14 27.97 -34.54
C VAL A 796 -9.81 28.69 -34.27
N PHE A 797 -8.74 28.25 -34.93
CA PHE A 797 -7.38 28.81 -34.78
C PHE A 797 -6.96 29.62 -36.02
N ARG A 798 -6.35 30.80 -35.80
CA ARG A 798 -5.94 31.73 -36.86
C ARG A 798 -4.50 32.20 -36.68
N ARG A 799 -3.78 32.26 -37.81
CA ARG A 799 -2.43 32.83 -37.89
C ARG A 799 -2.47 34.11 -38.74
N PHE A 800 -1.80 35.14 -38.24
CA PHE A 800 -1.66 36.43 -38.90
C PHE A 800 -0.18 36.73 -39.12
N THR A 801 0.18 37.28 -40.27
CA THR A 801 1.56 37.66 -40.61
C THR A 801 1.58 38.93 -41.46
N PHE A 802 2.67 39.70 -41.36
CA PHE A 802 2.98 40.70 -42.38
C PHE A 802 3.67 40.01 -43.56
N ILE A 803 3.33 40.40 -44.78
CA ILE A 803 4.01 39.89 -45.99
C ILE A 803 5.51 40.20 -45.95
N SER A 804 5.90 41.32 -45.33
CA SER A 804 7.31 41.68 -45.12
C SER A 804 8.03 40.83 -44.05
N GLY A 805 7.29 40.12 -43.19
CA GLY A 805 7.82 39.43 -42.01
C GLY A 805 8.08 40.32 -40.79
N ALA A 806 7.67 41.60 -40.80
CA ALA A 806 7.76 42.48 -39.62
C ALA A 806 6.94 41.93 -38.42
N THR A 807 7.23 42.40 -37.20
CA THR A 807 6.53 41.97 -35.97
C THR A 807 6.08 43.12 -35.06
N GLN A 808 6.28 44.37 -35.49
CA GLN A 808 6.09 45.54 -34.63
C GLN A 808 4.81 46.32 -34.98
N PHE A 809 4.00 46.60 -33.95
CA PHE A 809 2.83 47.45 -34.01
C PHE A 809 3.04 48.74 -33.21
N LYS A 810 2.30 49.80 -33.57
CA LYS A 810 2.15 51.02 -32.77
C LYS A 810 0.74 51.12 -32.20
N GLY A 811 0.47 50.39 -31.12
CA GLY A 811 -0.83 50.41 -30.45
C GLY A 811 -1.51 49.04 -30.43
N LYS A 812 -2.72 48.97 -29.88
CA LYS A 812 -3.50 47.73 -29.77
C LYS A 812 -4.53 47.61 -30.88
N LEU A 813 -4.72 46.40 -31.39
CA LEU A 813 -5.63 46.02 -32.47
C LEU A 813 -6.80 45.25 -31.89
N THR A 814 -7.98 45.35 -32.51
CA THR A 814 -9.12 44.52 -32.11
C THR A 814 -9.17 43.26 -32.98
N LEU A 815 -8.99 42.09 -32.38
CA LEU A 815 -9.17 40.79 -33.02
C LEU A 815 -10.53 40.21 -32.61
N THR A 816 -11.30 39.74 -33.58
CA THR A 816 -12.56 39.01 -33.36
C THR A 816 -12.47 37.61 -33.95
N LEU A 817 -12.68 36.60 -33.09
CA LEU A 817 -12.75 35.18 -33.47
C LEU A 817 -14.19 34.66 -33.40
N PRO A 818 -14.65 33.87 -34.39
CA PRO A 818 -15.99 33.28 -34.36
C PRO A 818 -16.10 32.13 -33.35
N VAL A 819 -17.29 31.96 -32.75
CA VAL A 819 -17.67 30.88 -31.85
C VAL A 819 -18.73 30.01 -32.55
N PRO A 820 -18.49 28.70 -32.73
CA PRO A 820 -19.50 27.77 -33.23
C PRO A 820 -20.61 27.56 -32.20
N ASP A 821 -21.77 28.17 -32.41
CA ASP A 821 -23.00 28.00 -31.62
C ASP A 821 -24.20 28.17 -32.55
N GLY A 822 -24.38 27.20 -33.43
CA GLY A 822 -25.38 27.21 -34.49
C GLY A 822 -26.80 26.98 -33.99
N ASN A 823 -26.96 26.39 -32.80
CA ASN A 823 -28.27 26.15 -32.18
C ASN A 823 -28.69 27.25 -31.18
N GLY A 824 -27.76 28.13 -30.79
CA GLY A 824 -27.99 29.29 -29.93
C GLY A 824 -28.11 28.98 -28.44
N ASP A 825 -27.78 27.76 -27.99
CA ASP A 825 -28.03 27.30 -26.61
C ASP A 825 -27.04 27.84 -25.57
N GLY A 826 -25.99 28.55 -26.02
CA GLY A 826 -24.97 29.12 -25.13
C GLY A 826 -23.85 28.14 -24.77
N ILE A 827 -23.78 27.00 -25.46
CA ILE A 827 -22.73 25.99 -25.42
C ILE A 827 -22.03 26.01 -26.78
N VAL A 828 -20.72 25.76 -26.82
CA VAL A 828 -20.00 25.63 -28.09
C VAL A 828 -20.38 24.31 -28.76
N ASP A 829 -20.83 24.36 -30.02
CA ASP A 829 -21.23 23.20 -30.82
C ASP A 829 -20.18 22.08 -30.76
N GLY A 830 -20.62 20.87 -30.44
CA GLY A 830 -19.74 19.71 -30.33
C GLY A 830 -18.94 19.60 -29.02
N THR A 831 -19.23 20.45 -28.02
CA THR A 831 -18.59 20.42 -26.69
C THR A 831 -19.61 20.54 -25.55
N ASP A 832 -19.16 20.41 -24.30
CA ASP A 832 -19.90 20.72 -23.06
C ASP A 832 -19.53 22.11 -22.48
N ILE A 833 -18.82 22.92 -23.26
CA ILE A 833 -18.20 24.15 -22.79
C ILE A 833 -19.19 25.30 -22.94
N LYS A 834 -19.57 25.90 -21.81
CA LYS A 834 -20.38 27.12 -21.80
C LYS A 834 -19.57 28.27 -22.40
N ILE A 835 -20.18 29.02 -23.31
CA ILE A 835 -19.55 30.19 -23.94
C ILE A 835 -19.07 31.21 -22.91
N SER A 836 -19.76 31.32 -21.76
CA SER A 836 -19.39 32.20 -20.64
C SER A 836 -18.05 31.86 -19.96
N LEU A 837 -17.48 30.68 -20.22
CA LEU A 837 -16.23 30.21 -19.62
C LEU A 837 -15.04 30.28 -20.57
N LEU A 838 -15.25 30.73 -21.82
CA LEU A 838 -14.21 30.83 -22.84
C LEU A 838 -13.26 31.99 -22.59
N LYS A 839 -11.98 31.74 -22.90
CA LYS A 839 -10.92 32.75 -22.93
C LYS A 839 -10.09 32.60 -24.20
N VAL A 840 -9.55 33.71 -24.69
CA VAL A 840 -8.59 33.72 -25.81
C VAL A 840 -7.18 33.48 -25.26
N TYR A 841 -6.43 32.62 -25.93
CA TYR A 841 -5.00 32.39 -25.70
C TYR A 841 -4.22 32.64 -26.98
N PHE A 842 -2.97 33.02 -26.81
CA PHE A 842 -1.98 33.02 -27.89
C PHE A 842 -0.87 32.02 -27.58
N PHE A 843 -0.26 31.47 -28.63
CA PHE A 843 0.87 30.56 -28.46
C PHE A 843 2.18 31.34 -28.36
N SER A 844 2.92 31.12 -27.28
CA SER A 844 4.25 31.70 -27.08
C SER A 844 5.32 30.73 -27.56
N GLU A 845 5.87 30.96 -28.74
CA GLU A 845 6.91 30.09 -29.31
C GLU A 845 8.17 29.99 -28.44
N SER A 846 8.52 31.07 -27.72
CA SER A 846 9.68 31.08 -26.83
C SER A 846 9.52 30.26 -25.55
N LYS A 847 8.29 30.05 -25.08
CA LYS A 847 7.99 29.25 -23.89
C LYS A 847 7.44 27.85 -24.21
N GLY A 848 7.00 27.63 -25.45
CA GLY A 848 6.36 26.38 -25.85
C GLY A 848 5.00 26.12 -25.19
N GLU A 849 4.37 27.15 -24.60
CA GLU A 849 3.11 27.05 -23.86
C GLU A 849 2.06 28.07 -24.34
N TRP A 850 0.80 27.82 -24.00
CA TRP A 850 -0.28 28.78 -24.25
C TRP A 850 -0.33 29.83 -23.14
N VAL A 851 -0.50 31.08 -23.55
CA VAL A 851 -0.57 32.21 -22.62
C VAL A 851 -1.94 32.87 -22.74
N ALA A 852 -2.61 33.03 -21.61
CA ALA A 852 -3.91 33.71 -21.56
C ALA A 852 -3.73 35.18 -21.94
N VAL A 853 -4.65 35.72 -22.74
CA VAL A 853 -4.73 37.17 -22.94
C VAL A 853 -5.32 37.77 -21.65
N GLU A 854 -4.48 38.32 -20.76
CA GLU A 854 -4.89 38.77 -19.41
C GLU A 854 -5.87 39.97 -19.40
N SER A 855 -6.73 40.02 -18.37
CA SER A 855 -7.45 41.22 -17.92
C SER A 855 -6.65 41.97 -16.84
N LEU A 856 -6.30 43.23 -17.06
CA LEU A 856 -5.56 44.06 -16.11
C LEU A 856 -6.42 44.50 -14.91
N ASN A 857 -5.96 44.22 -13.68
CA ASN A 857 -6.53 44.75 -12.44
C ASN A 857 -5.73 45.94 -11.87
N SER A 858 -6.50 46.96 -11.46
CA SER A 858 -6.22 48.10 -10.55
C SER A 858 -5.83 49.48 -11.11
N ASN A 859 -6.77 50.41 -10.86
CA ASN A 859 -6.72 51.89 -10.80
C ASN A 859 -7.04 52.72 -12.06
N THR A 860 -8.34 53.08 -12.14
CA THR A 860 -9.09 54.13 -12.90
C THR A 860 -9.29 54.01 -14.43
N PRO A 861 -10.41 54.51 -15.02
CA PRO A 861 -11.80 54.04 -14.86
C PRO A 861 -12.52 53.66 -16.19
N ALA A 862 -13.10 52.44 -16.24
CA ALA A 862 -14.24 51.92 -17.04
C ALA A 862 -14.27 51.95 -18.59
N PRO A 863 -15.01 51.03 -19.27
CA PRO A 863 -15.05 49.56 -19.14
C PRO A 863 -14.64 48.88 -20.47
N LEU A 864 -13.93 47.74 -20.44
CA LEU A 864 -13.94 46.80 -21.56
C LEU A 864 -14.08 45.39 -20.99
N SER A 865 -15.34 45.03 -20.71
CA SER A 865 -15.78 43.65 -20.69
C SER A 865 -15.34 42.98 -21.99
N ALA A 866 -15.03 41.67 -21.95
CA ALA A 866 -15.22 40.84 -23.13
C ALA A 866 -16.69 41.01 -23.52
N VAL A 867 -16.97 41.88 -24.48
CA VAL A 867 -18.33 42.07 -24.95
C VAL A 867 -18.62 40.84 -25.79
N VAL A 868 -19.43 39.92 -25.28
CA VAL A 868 -20.21 39.04 -26.15
C VAL A 868 -21.23 39.96 -26.83
N THR A 869 -20.81 40.62 -27.91
CA THR A 869 -21.72 41.44 -28.71
C THR A 869 -22.63 40.51 -29.48
N SER A 870 -23.92 40.57 -29.17
CA SER A 870 -24.96 40.12 -30.09
C SER A 870 -24.91 40.95 -31.38
N ALA A 871 -24.83 40.26 -32.52
CA ALA A 871 -25.05 40.68 -33.90
C ALA A 871 -23.92 41.44 -34.64
N SER A 872 -23.31 40.75 -35.62
CA SER A 872 -22.92 41.34 -36.91
C SER A 872 -23.96 40.91 -37.97
N PRO A 873 -24.38 41.74 -38.94
CA PRO A 873 -25.63 41.57 -39.69
C PRO A 873 -25.65 40.48 -40.77
N ALA A 874 -24.72 39.53 -40.79
CA ALA A 874 -24.60 38.57 -41.90
C ALA A 874 -24.95 37.12 -41.57
N GLN A 875 -24.68 36.58 -40.37
CA GLN A 875 -25.05 35.21 -39.98
C GLN A 875 -25.15 35.14 -38.45
N ASN A 876 -26.04 34.33 -37.87
CA ASN A 876 -26.28 34.16 -36.41
C ASN A 876 -25.06 33.55 -35.67
N GLN A 877 -23.87 34.09 -35.83
CA GLN A 877 -22.62 33.54 -35.33
C GLN A 877 -22.14 34.36 -34.12
N LYS A 878 -21.96 33.70 -32.97
CA LYS A 878 -21.39 34.35 -31.77
C LYS A 878 -19.89 34.56 -31.99
N SER A 879 -19.29 35.53 -31.31
CA SER A 879 -17.86 35.84 -31.45
C SER A 879 -17.24 36.30 -30.14
N VAL A 880 -15.92 36.14 -29.99
CA VAL A 880 -15.13 36.69 -28.89
C VAL A 880 -14.14 37.71 -29.46
N SER A 881 -14.14 38.92 -28.92
CA SER A 881 -13.23 39.99 -29.32
C SER A 881 -12.23 40.32 -28.21
N VAL A 882 -10.96 40.53 -28.58
CA VAL A 882 -9.86 40.90 -27.68
C VAL A 882 -8.96 41.97 -28.27
N GLN A 883 -8.26 42.71 -27.41
CA GLN A 883 -7.20 43.63 -27.80
C GLN A 883 -5.86 42.90 -27.81
N VAL A 884 -5.16 42.95 -28.94
CA VAL A 884 -3.83 42.33 -29.12
C VAL A 884 -2.84 43.38 -29.62
N ASP A 885 -1.57 43.19 -29.34
CA ASP A 885 -0.46 44.09 -29.72
C ASP A 885 0.57 43.40 -30.62
N HIS A 886 0.28 42.18 -31.05
CA HIS A 886 1.13 41.37 -31.93
C HIS A 886 0.29 40.42 -32.79
N PHE A 887 0.91 39.90 -33.85
CA PHE A 887 0.36 38.81 -34.64
C PHE A 887 1.10 37.51 -34.35
N THR A 888 0.35 36.43 -34.20
CA THR A 888 0.83 35.07 -33.95
C THR A 888 -0.34 34.09 -34.20
N LEU A 889 -0.27 32.90 -33.63
CA LEU A 889 -1.36 31.94 -33.53
C LEU A 889 -2.26 32.21 -32.31
N PHE A 890 -3.55 32.38 -32.56
CA PHE A 890 -4.58 32.59 -31.52
C PHE A 890 -5.65 31.49 -31.51
N GLY A 891 -6.25 31.22 -30.35
CA GLY A 891 -7.33 30.22 -30.16
C GLY A 891 -8.20 30.42 -28.89
N LEU A 892 -9.28 29.63 -28.77
CA LEU A 892 -10.27 29.68 -27.66
C LEU A 892 -10.20 28.44 -26.74
N PHE A 893 -10.18 28.64 -25.42
CA PHE A 893 -10.05 27.57 -24.40
C PHE A 893 -10.88 27.81 -23.11
N GLN A 894 -11.14 26.73 -22.35
CA GLN A 894 -11.61 26.74 -20.94
C GLN A 894 -10.49 26.31 -19.96
N GLU A 895 -10.39 26.95 -18.79
CA GLU A 895 -9.46 26.60 -17.71
C GLU A 895 -10.07 25.60 -16.69
N GLN A 896 -9.29 24.62 -16.21
CA GLN A 896 -9.66 23.72 -15.09
C GLN A 896 -8.75 23.97 -13.86
N LEU A 897 -9.34 24.21 -12.67
CA LEU A 897 -8.62 24.51 -11.41
C LEU A 897 -8.47 23.27 -10.51
N VAL A 898 -7.28 23.07 -9.92
CA VAL A 898 -6.99 22.08 -8.86
C VAL A 898 -7.02 22.81 -7.51
N SER A 899 -7.65 22.22 -6.48
CA SER A 899 -7.77 22.87 -5.17
C SER A 899 -6.40 23.06 -4.48
N GLU A 900 -6.08 24.31 -4.13
CA GLU A 900 -4.83 24.66 -3.45
C GLU A 900 -4.94 24.70 -1.91
N GLU A 901 -6.12 24.39 -1.34
CA GLU A 901 -6.34 24.49 0.11
C GLU A 901 -5.46 23.52 0.90
N LEU A 902 -4.95 23.99 2.05
CA LEU A 902 -4.25 23.10 2.99
C LEU A 902 -5.22 22.08 3.58
N ARG A 903 -4.98 20.81 3.28
CA ARG A 903 -5.66 19.67 3.92
C ARG A 903 -4.68 18.51 4.02
N LEU A 904 -4.50 17.99 5.23
CA LEU A 904 -3.70 16.77 5.41
C LEU A 904 -4.48 15.58 4.85
N GLY A 905 -3.92 14.93 3.84
CA GLY A 905 -4.37 13.67 3.27
C GLY A 905 -3.52 12.52 3.78
N GLU A 906 -3.06 11.67 2.86
CA GLU A 906 -2.19 10.54 3.21
C GLU A 906 -0.82 10.99 3.72
N LEU A 907 -0.39 10.33 4.81
CA LEU A 907 0.91 10.56 5.45
C LEU A 907 1.51 9.23 5.87
N TYR A 908 2.55 8.79 5.17
CA TYR A 908 3.24 7.54 5.48
C TYR A 908 4.70 7.57 5.02
N VAL A 909 5.46 6.56 5.40
CA VAL A 909 6.87 6.41 5.06
C VAL A 909 7.13 5.00 4.56
N TYR A 910 7.93 4.86 3.49
CA TYR A 910 8.28 3.56 2.92
C TYR A 910 9.78 3.50 2.54
N PRO A 911 10.45 2.36 2.78
CA PRO A 911 10.00 1.21 3.57
C PRO A 911 9.87 1.53 5.08
N ASN A 912 9.09 0.74 5.83
CA ASN A 912 8.95 0.82 7.29
C ASN A 912 8.58 -0.57 7.89
N PRO A 913 9.47 -1.24 8.67
CA PRO A 913 10.77 -0.78 9.12
C PRO A 913 11.79 -0.66 7.98
N VAL A 914 12.68 0.33 8.07
CA VAL A 914 13.85 0.49 7.19
C VAL A 914 14.92 -0.51 7.64
N ARG A 915 15.48 -1.27 6.70
CA ARG A 915 16.53 -2.26 6.99
C ARG A 915 17.85 -1.80 6.37
N GLY A 916 18.96 -1.98 7.09
CA GLY A 916 20.28 -1.60 6.61
C GLY A 916 20.39 -0.11 6.25
N ASN A 917 20.99 0.23 5.11
CA ASN A 917 21.27 1.61 4.70
C ASN A 917 20.26 2.22 3.72
N ASP A 918 19.04 1.68 3.68
CA ASP A 918 17.98 2.20 2.82
C ASP A 918 17.57 3.64 3.18
N ARG A 919 17.17 4.40 2.15
CA ARG A 919 16.70 5.79 2.26
C ARG A 919 15.16 5.84 2.23
N PRO A 920 14.48 5.88 3.38
CA PRO A 920 13.01 5.96 3.43
C PRO A 920 12.49 7.24 2.78
N THR A 921 11.37 7.12 2.06
CA THR A 921 10.65 8.26 1.48
C THR A 921 9.40 8.57 2.31
N LEU A 922 9.31 9.79 2.81
CA LEU A 922 8.10 10.34 3.44
C LEU A 922 7.17 10.86 2.34
N HIS A 923 5.96 10.31 2.27
CA HIS A 923 4.90 10.76 1.37
C HIS A 923 3.90 11.60 2.16
N ILE A 924 3.62 12.81 1.67
CA ILE A 924 2.85 13.83 2.40
C ILE A 924 1.87 14.50 1.43
N GLU A 925 0.58 14.21 1.57
CA GLU A 925 -0.49 14.98 0.94
C GLU A 925 -0.91 16.13 1.85
N ALA A 926 -0.73 17.38 1.43
CA ALA A 926 -0.99 18.54 2.29
C ALA A 926 -1.63 19.76 1.61
N GLY A 927 -2.00 19.67 0.32
CA GLY A 927 -2.36 20.86 -0.48
C GLY A 927 -1.11 21.65 -0.91
N LYS A 928 -1.28 22.84 -1.49
CA LYS A 928 -0.16 23.70 -1.91
C LYS A 928 0.25 24.61 -0.75
N ALA A 929 1.24 24.17 0.02
CA ALA A 929 1.81 24.92 1.13
C ALA A 929 2.92 25.87 0.65
N ASP A 930 3.03 27.03 1.30
CA ASP A 930 4.14 27.97 1.11
C ASP A 930 5.43 27.44 1.74
N ARG A 931 5.28 26.66 2.83
CA ARG A 931 6.38 25.98 3.51
C ARG A 931 5.90 24.67 4.12
N LEU A 932 6.65 23.59 3.90
CA LEU A 932 6.45 22.31 4.57
C LEU A 932 7.65 22.00 5.47
N GLU A 933 7.40 21.90 6.76
CA GLU A 933 8.40 21.60 7.78
C GLU A 933 8.30 20.12 8.17
N ILE A 934 9.42 19.39 8.11
CA ILE A 934 9.53 18.01 8.58
C ILE A 934 10.57 17.98 9.70
N ARG A 935 10.19 17.45 10.87
CA ARG A 935 11.10 17.21 12.01
C ARG A 935 11.02 15.77 12.46
N ILE A 936 12.16 15.11 12.62
CA ILE A 936 12.25 13.73 13.09
C ILE A 936 12.98 13.74 14.43
N HIS A 937 12.36 13.12 15.43
CA HIS A 937 12.87 13.02 16.78
C HIS A 937 13.04 11.55 17.15
N ASP A 938 13.98 11.26 18.05
CA ASP A 938 13.99 9.97 18.73
C ASP A 938 12.89 9.90 19.82
N LEU A 939 12.83 8.80 20.56
CA LEU A 939 11.85 8.63 21.64
C LEU A 939 12.15 9.49 22.89
N ALA A 940 13.37 10.01 23.03
CA ALA A 940 13.71 10.97 24.07
C ALA A 940 13.21 12.38 23.72
N GLY A 941 12.79 12.59 22.47
CA GLY A 941 12.35 13.88 21.95
C GLY A 941 13.50 14.72 21.41
N ASP A 942 14.72 14.15 21.31
CA ASP A 942 15.85 14.83 20.72
C ASP A 942 15.68 14.92 19.21
N LEU A 943 15.95 16.09 18.65
CA LEU A 943 15.80 16.35 17.22
C LEU A 943 16.96 15.66 16.45
N ILE A 944 16.61 14.66 15.65
CA ILE A 944 17.54 13.88 14.84
C ILE A 944 17.67 14.47 13.43
N HIS A 945 16.58 14.99 12.88
CA HIS A 945 16.58 15.55 11.53
C HIS A 945 15.52 16.65 11.40
N SER A 946 15.83 17.69 10.62
CA SER A 946 14.88 18.77 10.32
C SER A 946 15.11 19.30 8.92
N ILE A 947 14.03 19.54 8.18
CA ILE A 947 14.08 20.17 6.86
C ILE A 947 12.85 21.05 6.60
N ASP A 948 13.08 22.20 5.98
CA ASP A 948 12.04 23.05 5.41
C ASP A 948 12.04 22.90 3.89
N ILE A 949 10.89 22.50 3.34
CA ILE A 949 10.67 22.34 1.90
C ILE A 949 9.84 23.54 1.43
N ASN A 950 10.46 24.38 0.60
CA ASN A 950 9.86 25.56 -0.01
C ASN A 950 9.60 25.36 -1.52
N SER A 951 9.88 24.17 -2.05
CA SER A 951 9.60 23.85 -3.45
C SER A 951 8.13 23.55 -3.68
N LEU A 952 7.66 23.81 -4.90
CA LEU A 952 6.29 23.48 -5.28
C LEU A 952 6.05 21.96 -5.19
N PRO A 953 4.89 21.52 -4.66
CA PRO A 953 4.51 20.11 -4.67
C PRO A 953 4.22 19.64 -6.10
N SER A 954 4.44 18.35 -6.34
CA SER A 954 3.98 17.70 -7.56
C SER A 954 2.46 17.48 -7.51
N ILE A 955 1.80 17.52 -8.67
CA ILE A 955 0.41 17.09 -8.79
C ILE A 955 0.39 15.61 -9.16
N VAL A 956 -0.20 14.78 -8.30
CA VAL A 956 -0.40 13.34 -8.52
C VAL A 956 -1.89 13.08 -8.31
N ASP A 957 -2.56 12.52 -9.32
CA ASP A 957 -4.01 12.20 -9.29
C ASP A 957 -4.91 13.36 -8.85
N GLY A 958 -4.59 14.58 -9.31
CA GLY A 958 -5.36 15.78 -8.97
C GLY A 958 -5.14 16.30 -7.55
N LYS A 959 -4.10 15.85 -6.84
CA LYS A 959 -3.72 16.30 -5.49
C LYS A 959 -2.30 16.84 -5.45
N TYR A 960 -2.04 17.80 -4.56
CA TYR A 960 -0.69 18.29 -4.26
C TYR A 960 0.03 17.37 -3.26
N VAL A 961 1.18 16.84 -3.68
CA VAL A 961 1.99 15.84 -2.94
C VAL A 961 3.43 16.31 -2.77
N TYR A 962 3.96 16.17 -1.56
CA TYR A 962 5.38 16.32 -1.24
C TYR A 962 6.00 14.94 -0.96
N ARG A 963 7.17 14.69 -1.55
CA ARG A 963 7.98 13.49 -1.30
C ARG A 963 9.35 13.88 -0.81
N TYR A 964 9.75 13.36 0.35
CA TYR A 964 11.04 13.66 0.96
C TYR A 964 11.81 12.37 1.27
N GLN A 965 12.99 12.20 0.68
CA GLN A 965 13.89 11.10 1.00
C GLN A 965 14.79 11.49 2.17
N TRP A 966 14.77 10.67 3.22
CA TRP A 966 15.61 10.87 4.41
C TRP A 966 16.84 9.95 4.34
N ASP A 967 18.03 10.53 4.49
CA ASP A 967 19.28 9.78 4.56
C ASP A 967 19.51 9.25 5.98
N THR A 968 19.57 7.92 6.12
CA THR A 968 19.69 7.23 7.42
C THR A 968 21.08 6.65 7.66
N ALA A 969 22.07 6.91 6.79
CA ALA A 969 23.38 6.24 6.85
C ALA A 969 24.14 6.43 8.18
N GLY A 970 23.87 7.52 8.92
CA GLY A 970 24.45 7.81 10.23
C GLY A 970 23.48 7.70 11.42
N VAL A 971 22.28 7.18 11.21
CA VAL A 971 21.22 7.14 12.24
C VAL A 971 21.15 5.74 12.85
N PRO A 972 21.21 5.59 14.19
CA PRO A 972 21.22 4.28 14.85
C PRO A 972 19.88 3.53 14.71
N SER A 973 19.89 2.23 15.04
CA SER A 973 18.67 1.44 15.13
C SER A 973 17.75 1.99 16.24
N GLY A 974 16.45 2.09 15.96
CA GLY A 974 15.50 2.68 16.91
C GLY A 974 14.16 3.03 16.28
N ILE A 975 13.25 3.54 17.10
CA ILE A 975 11.98 4.11 16.67
C ILE A 975 12.09 5.62 16.72
N TYR A 976 11.71 6.28 15.63
CA TYR A 976 11.71 7.73 15.49
C TYR A 976 10.30 8.24 15.20
N ILE A 977 10.00 9.44 15.67
CA ILE A 977 8.73 10.14 15.45
C ILE A 977 8.98 11.28 14.47
N PHE A 978 8.31 11.26 13.32
CA PHE A 978 8.34 12.40 12.41
C PHE A 978 7.08 13.25 12.56
N LEU A 979 7.28 14.57 12.58
CA LEU A 979 6.25 15.60 12.63
C LEU A 979 6.33 16.39 11.33
N VAL A 980 5.17 16.61 10.71
CA VAL A 980 5.05 17.41 9.50
C VAL A 980 4.14 18.60 9.78
N LYS A 981 4.51 19.79 9.32
CA LYS A 981 3.70 21.00 9.40
C LYS A 981 3.73 21.73 8.06
N ALA A 982 2.60 21.73 7.37
CA ALA A 982 2.41 22.52 6.15
C ALA A 982 1.79 23.87 6.50
N VAL A 983 2.36 24.96 6.01
CA VAL A 983 1.96 26.34 6.31
C VAL A 983 1.62 27.06 5.02
N LYS A 984 0.50 27.79 5.01
CA LYS A 984 0.08 28.65 3.91
C LYS A 984 -0.45 29.95 4.50
N ALA A 985 0.06 31.07 4.01
CA ALA A 985 -0.33 32.41 4.42
C ALA A 985 -1.86 32.57 4.24
N GLY A 986 -2.53 33.04 5.30
CA GLY A 986 -3.99 33.22 5.30
C GLY A 986 -4.84 31.97 5.55
N GLN A 987 -4.30 30.74 5.44
CA GLN A 987 -5.02 29.49 5.76
C GLN A 987 -4.54 28.81 7.05
N GLY A 988 -3.47 29.28 7.66
CA GLY A 988 -2.90 28.69 8.89
C GLY A 988 -1.96 27.53 8.59
N SER A 989 -1.97 26.50 9.43
CA SER A 989 -1.11 25.33 9.24
C SER A 989 -1.82 24.01 9.51
N VAL A 990 -1.56 23.00 8.69
CA VAL A 990 -1.96 21.61 8.96
C VAL A 990 -0.77 20.83 9.50
N LYS A 991 -1.02 19.93 10.46
CA LYS A 991 0.02 19.15 11.13
C LYS A 991 -0.29 17.66 11.05
N GLY A 992 0.72 16.85 10.79
CA GLY A 992 0.65 15.40 10.80
C GLY A 992 1.79 14.79 11.61
N LYS A 993 1.61 13.57 12.10
CA LYS A 993 2.65 12.80 12.80
C LYS A 993 2.65 11.35 12.35
N GLY A 994 3.83 10.73 12.33
CA GLY A 994 3.98 9.31 12.05
C GLY A 994 5.20 8.72 12.76
N LYS A 995 5.40 7.41 12.60
CA LYS A 995 6.51 6.65 13.21
C LYS A 995 7.33 5.97 12.12
N ILE A 996 8.64 5.88 12.33
CA ILE A 996 9.55 5.12 11.49
C ILE A 996 10.47 4.28 12.37
N ALA A 997 10.63 3.00 12.02
CA ALA A 997 11.58 2.10 12.69
C ALA A 997 12.80 1.88 11.78
N LEU A 998 14.01 2.06 12.33
CA LEU A 998 15.27 1.74 11.67
C LEU A 998 15.88 0.48 12.29
N ILE A 999 16.24 -0.49 11.45
CA ILE A 999 16.91 -1.74 11.82
C ILE A 999 18.22 -1.80 11.02
N LYS A 1000 19.32 -1.31 11.61
CA LYS A 1000 20.67 -1.36 11.05
C LYS A 1000 21.32 -2.72 11.24
#